data_AF-A0A091PVZ5-F1
#
_entry.id   AF-A0A091PVZ5-F1
#
_cell.length_a   1.000
_cell.length_b   1.000
_cell.length_c   1.000
_cell.angle_alpha   90.00
_cell.angle_beta   90.00
_cell.angle_gamma   90.00
#
_symmetry.space_group_name_H-M   'P 1'
#
loop_
_entity.id
_entity.type
_entity.pdbx_description
1 polymer ?
#
loop_
_entity_poly.entity_id
_entity_poly.type
_entity_poly.pdbx_seq_one_letter_code
_entity_poly.pdbx_strand_id
1 'polypeptide(L)'
;GLPHPFAITVFEDSLYWTDWHTKSINSANKFTGKNQEIIRNKLHFPMDIHTLHPQRQPAGRNRCGTNNGGCTHLCLPSSKDYTCACPTGFRKTSSHACAQSLDKFLLFARRMDIRRISFDTDDLSDDVIPLADVRSAVALDWDSKDDYVYWTDVSTDSISRAKWDGSSQKVVVDTSLESPAGLAIDWVTNKLYWTDAGTDRIEVSNTDGTMRTVLIWENLDRPRDIVVDPVGGFMYWTDWGASPKIERAGMDASNRLVIISSNLTWPNGLAIDYESQRLYWADAGMKTIEYASLDGSNRKVLIGSNLPHPFGLTLYGERIYWTDWQAKSIQSADRRTGQARETLQDNLENLMDIHVFHRHRPQVHTACEVSNGGCSHLCLLSPLPKAYSCTCPTGINLQSDAKTCSPGMTSFLIFARRTDIRMVSLDIPYFADVVVSVNVTMKNTIAIGVDPHEEKVYWSDSTLRKISRAALDGSQFEDIITTGLLTTDGLAVDAIGRKLYWTDTGTNRIEVGNLNGSMRKVLVWQNLDSPRAIALYHEMGYMYWTDWGENAKLERSGMDGSGRAVLISNNLGWPNGLAVDKAGSQLLWADAHTERIEAADLNGANRRTLLSPVQHPYGLTLLDSYIYWTDWQTRSIHRADKDTGANVILVRANLPGLMDIQAVDRARPLGFNKCGVRNGGCSHLCLPHPTGFSCACPTGIQLKRDEQTCDSSPETYLLFSSRASIRRISLDTSDHTDVHIPVPELNNVISLDYDSVDGKIYYTDVFLDVIRRSDLNGSNMETVIGQGLKTTDGLAVDWVARNLYWTDTGRNTIEVARLDGSSRKVLINNSLDEPRAIAVFPKKGYLFWTDWGHIAKIERANLDGSERKILINTDLGWPNGLTLDYDTRRIYWVDAHLDRIESCDLNGKLRQVLVSQVSHPFALTQQDRWIYWTDWQTKSIQRVDKYSGRNKETVLANVEGLMDIIVVSSQRQTGTNACGVNNGGCTHLCFARASDFVCACPDEPDGQPCSTIPGVVPPGPEPTSVSERSQTPPGRVGTSTTKPLTSLEAVEGNCSDKDARRGLCTHANEAVLATMGEGLHVSYIIGGLLSILFILLLIAALIIYRHNKSKFTDPGLGNLTYSNPSYRTSTQEVKIEAIPKPTMYNQLCYKKETGPDHSYNKEKIKIVEGICLLSSDDSEWDDLKQIRSSRGGILRDHVCMKTDTVSIQASSGSLDDTETEQLLQEEQSECSSVNTAAATPERRGSLPDTGWKHQRKPSTESEV
;
A
#
# COMPACT_ATOMS: atom_id res chain seq x y z
N GLY A 1 6.86 -5.52 -50.83
CA GLY A 1 6.23 -4.18 -50.75
C GLY A 1 6.38 -3.65 -49.35
N LEU A 2 6.12 -2.36 -49.13
CA LEU A 2 6.03 -1.76 -47.79
C LEU A 2 4.62 -2.04 -47.25
N PRO A 3 4.43 -2.99 -46.32
CA PRO A 3 3.10 -3.45 -45.96
C PRO A 3 2.27 -2.37 -45.25
N HIS A 4 2.85 -1.58 -44.35
CA HIS A 4 2.12 -0.48 -43.70
C HIS A 4 3.06 0.61 -43.12
N PRO A 5 3.75 1.41 -43.97
CA PRO A 5 4.61 2.50 -43.49
C PRO A 5 3.77 3.63 -42.86
N PHE A 6 4.14 4.09 -41.66
CA PHE A 6 3.39 5.14 -40.93
C PHE A 6 4.09 6.50 -40.96
N ALA A 7 5.38 6.55 -40.63
CA ALA A 7 6.17 7.76 -40.65
C ALA A 7 7.53 7.54 -41.32
N ILE A 8 8.09 8.62 -41.86
CA ILE A 8 9.34 8.58 -42.63
C ILE A 8 10.22 9.77 -42.31
N THR A 9 11.52 9.53 -42.23
CA THR A 9 12.52 10.58 -42.05
C THR A 9 13.76 10.29 -42.89
N VAL A 10 14.51 11.33 -43.20
CA VAL A 10 15.73 11.25 -44.00
C VAL A 10 16.88 11.74 -43.14
N PHE A 11 18.02 11.05 -43.20
CA PHE A 11 19.27 11.57 -42.68
C PHE A 11 20.43 11.06 -43.53
N GLU A 12 21.33 11.98 -43.89
CA GLU A 12 22.40 11.74 -44.85
C GLU A 12 21.86 11.02 -46.10
N ASP A 13 22.44 9.88 -46.49
CA ASP A 13 22.07 9.12 -47.68
C ASP A 13 21.02 8.02 -47.41
N SER A 14 20.46 7.99 -46.21
CA SER A 14 19.52 6.97 -45.76
C SER A 14 18.12 7.53 -45.50
N LEU A 15 17.14 6.72 -45.86
CA LEU A 15 15.72 6.90 -45.63
C LEU A 15 15.29 5.92 -44.55
N TYR A 16 14.67 6.41 -43.50
CA TYR A 16 14.20 5.62 -42.38
C TYR A 16 12.69 5.70 -42.29
N TRP A 17 12.01 4.59 -42.07
CA TRP A 17 10.56 4.59 -41.86
C TRP A 17 10.12 3.59 -40.79
N THR A 18 9.03 3.91 -40.13
CA THR A 18 8.31 2.99 -39.23
C THR A 18 7.32 2.19 -40.04
N ASP A 19 7.23 0.89 -39.77
CA ASP A 19 6.22 0.02 -40.36
C ASP A 19 5.41 -0.68 -39.27
N TRP A 20 4.10 -0.45 -39.30
CA TRP A 20 3.18 -0.90 -38.29
C TRP A 20 2.98 -2.42 -38.34
N HIS A 21 2.91 -2.97 -39.55
CA HIS A 21 2.66 -4.39 -39.78
C HIS A 21 3.88 -5.23 -39.41
N THR A 22 5.09 -4.76 -39.74
CA THR A 22 6.32 -5.47 -39.36
C THR A 22 6.84 -5.12 -37.98
N LYS A 23 6.16 -4.20 -37.25
CA LYS A 23 6.56 -3.77 -35.90
C LYS A 23 8.04 -3.36 -35.86
N SER A 24 8.49 -2.61 -36.87
CA SER A 24 9.90 -2.32 -37.09
C SER A 24 10.18 -0.92 -37.59
N ILE A 25 11.41 -0.46 -37.36
CA ILE A 25 12.04 0.66 -38.05
C ILE A 25 12.95 0.09 -39.10
N ASN A 26 12.78 0.55 -40.33
CA ASN A 26 13.53 0.10 -41.48
C ASN A 26 14.34 1.26 -42.05
N SER A 27 15.43 0.93 -42.74
CA SER A 27 16.31 1.86 -43.44
C SER A 27 16.53 1.37 -44.86
N ALA A 28 16.69 2.30 -45.79
CA ALA A 28 17.18 2.03 -47.13
C ALA A 28 17.93 3.25 -47.67
N ASN A 29 18.79 3.06 -48.67
CA ASN A 29 19.44 4.19 -49.31
C ASN A 29 18.41 5.07 -50.03
N LYS A 30 18.37 6.38 -49.71
CA LYS A 30 17.33 7.30 -50.19
C LYS A 30 17.31 7.51 -51.71
N PHE A 31 18.45 7.31 -52.38
CA PHE A 31 18.59 7.55 -53.82
C PHE A 31 18.35 6.30 -54.66
N THR A 32 18.76 5.14 -54.16
CA THR A 32 18.72 3.89 -54.93
C THR A 32 17.64 2.92 -54.46
N GLY A 33 17.09 3.12 -53.26
CA GLY A 33 16.16 2.19 -52.60
C GLY A 33 16.80 0.84 -52.24
N LYS A 34 18.12 0.68 -52.43
CA LYS A 34 18.86 -0.54 -52.14
C LYS A 34 19.37 -0.55 -50.69
N ASN A 35 19.84 -1.70 -50.25
CA ASN A 35 20.33 -1.96 -48.89
C ASN A 35 19.24 -1.73 -47.84
N GLN A 36 18.06 -2.32 -48.08
CA GLN A 36 17.00 -2.32 -47.09
C GLN A 36 17.43 -3.15 -45.88
N GLU A 37 17.41 -2.53 -44.71
CA GLU A 37 17.75 -3.16 -43.44
C GLU A 37 16.69 -2.85 -42.37
N ILE A 38 16.52 -3.77 -41.44
CA ILE A 38 15.67 -3.56 -40.27
C ILE A 38 16.58 -3.07 -39.14
N ILE A 39 16.48 -1.80 -38.78
CA ILE A 39 17.27 -1.21 -37.68
C ILE A 39 16.83 -1.78 -36.35
N ARG A 40 15.52 -1.85 -36.16
CA ARG A 40 14.92 -2.29 -34.90
C ARG A 40 13.62 -3.01 -35.20
N ASN A 41 13.45 -4.19 -34.63
CA ASN A 41 12.22 -4.98 -34.72
C ASN A 41 11.60 -5.18 -33.33
N LYS A 42 10.43 -5.82 -33.29
CA LYS A 42 9.67 -6.09 -32.06
C LYS A 42 9.26 -4.82 -31.30
N LEU A 43 9.01 -3.74 -32.03
CA LEU A 43 8.47 -2.52 -31.44
C LEU A 43 6.95 -2.65 -31.25
N HIS A 44 6.43 -2.11 -30.16
CA HIS A 44 4.99 -2.05 -29.95
C HIS A 44 4.42 -0.87 -30.74
N PHE A 45 3.98 -1.14 -31.98
CA PHE A 45 3.33 -0.18 -32.87
C PHE A 45 4.09 1.15 -33.07
N PRO A 46 5.21 1.13 -33.81
CA PRO A 46 6.01 2.33 -34.02
C PRO A 46 5.22 3.35 -34.88
N MET A 47 4.86 4.49 -34.28
CA MET A 47 4.05 5.52 -34.91
C MET A 47 4.93 6.49 -35.70
N ASP A 48 5.67 7.36 -35.01
CA ASP A 48 6.47 8.42 -35.65
C ASP A 48 7.99 8.16 -35.61
N ILE A 49 8.74 8.80 -36.52
CA ILE A 49 10.20 8.78 -36.53
C ILE A 49 10.77 10.11 -37.03
N HIS A 50 11.65 10.71 -36.23
CA HIS A 50 12.36 11.95 -36.58
C HIS A 50 13.87 11.79 -36.36
N THR A 51 14.67 12.33 -37.29
CA THR A 51 16.13 12.39 -37.12
C THR A 51 16.52 13.72 -36.50
N LEU A 52 17.13 13.67 -35.32
CA LEU A 52 17.66 14.83 -34.60
C LEU A 52 19.14 14.98 -34.92
N HIS A 53 19.50 16.00 -35.69
CA HIS A 53 20.90 16.34 -35.98
C HIS A 53 21.04 17.85 -36.18
N PRO A 54 22.11 18.50 -35.66
CA PRO A 54 22.32 19.95 -35.83
C PRO A 54 22.25 20.42 -37.29
N GLN A 55 22.65 19.58 -38.26
CA GLN A 55 22.56 19.93 -39.69
C GLN A 55 21.13 19.96 -40.23
N ARG A 56 20.17 19.25 -39.61
CA ARG A 56 18.74 19.33 -39.99
C ARG A 56 18.04 20.55 -39.40
N GLN A 57 18.67 21.20 -38.43
CA GLN A 57 18.22 22.45 -37.81
C GLN A 57 19.31 23.52 -37.99
N PRO A 58 19.62 23.92 -39.24
CA PRO A 58 20.68 24.89 -39.49
C PRO A 58 20.43 26.17 -38.69
N ALA A 59 21.50 26.76 -38.14
CA ALA A 59 21.40 27.99 -37.38
C ALA A 59 20.82 29.11 -38.26
N GLY A 60 19.53 29.40 -38.07
CA GLY A 60 18.78 30.42 -38.79
C GLY A 60 18.32 31.53 -37.84
N ARG A 61 18.18 32.76 -38.36
CA ARG A 61 17.60 33.86 -37.57
C ARG A 61 16.10 33.65 -37.39
N ASN A 62 15.69 33.14 -36.24
CA ASN A 62 14.28 33.05 -35.87
C ASN A 62 13.74 34.46 -35.58
N ARG A 63 12.83 34.96 -36.43
CA ARG A 63 12.22 36.29 -36.29
C ARG A 63 11.26 36.39 -35.09
N CYS A 64 10.76 35.25 -34.61
CA CYS A 64 10.02 35.14 -33.35
C CYS A 64 10.94 34.92 -32.13
N GLY A 65 12.25 34.75 -32.35
CA GLY A 65 13.20 34.35 -31.30
C GLY A 65 13.45 35.42 -30.22
N THR A 66 13.24 36.70 -30.54
CA THR A 66 13.34 37.81 -29.59
C THR A 66 11.94 38.28 -29.16
N ASN A 67 11.64 38.17 -27.87
CA ASN A 67 10.37 38.60 -27.26
C ASN A 67 9.11 38.08 -28.00
N ASN A 68 9.13 36.85 -28.52
CA ASN A 68 8.04 36.25 -29.30
C ASN A 68 7.58 37.11 -30.49
N GLY A 69 8.48 37.89 -31.11
CA GLY A 69 8.12 38.85 -32.15
C GLY A 69 7.19 39.99 -31.67
N GLY A 70 7.10 40.24 -30.35
CA GLY A 70 6.12 41.16 -29.77
C GLY A 70 4.68 40.63 -29.74
N CYS A 71 4.46 39.37 -30.13
CA CYS A 71 3.17 38.70 -30.02
C CYS A 71 2.88 38.31 -28.57
N THR A 72 1.63 38.54 -28.13
CA THR A 72 1.20 38.12 -26.77
C THR A 72 1.14 36.61 -26.57
N HIS A 73 0.80 35.83 -27.61
CA HIS A 73 0.63 34.36 -27.51
C HIS A 73 1.45 33.61 -28.56
N LEU A 74 0.96 33.47 -29.80
CA LEU A 74 1.64 32.69 -30.84
C LEU A 74 2.28 33.60 -31.88
N CYS A 75 3.58 33.40 -32.15
CA CYS A 75 4.29 34.01 -33.27
C CYS A 75 4.57 32.96 -34.34
N LEU A 76 3.91 33.09 -35.48
CA LEU A 76 4.04 32.15 -36.59
C LEU A 76 4.97 32.75 -37.66
N PRO A 77 6.18 32.18 -37.87
CA PRO A 77 7.09 32.68 -38.90
C PRO A 77 6.49 32.46 -40.29
N SER A 78 6.60 33.46 -41.15
CA SER A 78 6.19 33.41 -42.56
C SER A 78 7.41 33.53 -43.47
N SER A 79 7.23 33.26 -44.77
CA SER A 79 8.32 33.35 -45.75
C SER A 79 8.95 34.75 -45.88
N LYS A 80 8.25 35.80 -45.45
CA LYS A 80 8.72 37.20 -45.50
C LYS A 80 8.88 37.86 -44.13
N ASP A 81 8.00 37.56 -43.16
CA ASP A 81 8.02 38.15 -41.81
C ASP A 81 7.50 37.16 -40.73
N TYR A 82 6.68 37.59 -39.77
CA TYR A 82 5.94 36.72 -38.84
C TYR A 82 4.51 37.26 -38.63
N THR A 83 3.58 36.39 -38.26
CA THR A 83 2.20 36.77 -37.94
C THR A 83 1.86 36.34 -36.51
N CYS A 84 1.25 37.25 -35.75
CA CYS A 84 0.74 36.88 -34.43
C CYS A 84 -0.64 36.22 -34.57
N ALA A 85 -0.78 35.05 -33.98
CA ALA A 85 -2.04 34.30 -33.87
C ALA A 85 -2.46 34.19 -32.41
N CYS A 86 -3.77 34.10 -32.20
CA CYS A 86 -4.35 33.85 -30.89
C CYS A 86 -4.61 32.36 -30.71
N PRO A 87 -4.57 31.83 -29.47
CA PRO A 87 -5.04 30.49 -29.20
C PRO A 87 -6.49 30.32 -29.67
N THR A 88 -6.87 29.10 -30.02
CA THR A 88 -8.24 28.76 -30.47
C THR A 88 -9.29 29.33 -29.50
N GLY A 89 -10.35 29.94 -30.04
CA GLY A 89 -11.42 30.56 -29.27
C GLY A 89 -11.15 31.99 -28.76
N PHE A 90 -9.89 32.48 -28.77
CA PHE A 90 -9.56 33.84 -28.33
C PHE A 90 -9.67 34.85 -29.46
N ARG A 91 -10.38 35.95 -29.19
CA ARG A 91 -10.49 37.06 -30.15
C ARG A 91 -9.16 37.85 -30.24
N LYS A 92 -8.77 38.16 -31.48
CA LYS A 92 -7.63 39.04 -31.77
C LYS A 92 -8.00 40.51 -31.55
N THR A 93 -7.42 41.14 -30.54
CA THR A 93 -7.70 42.53 -30.15
C THR A 93 -6.84 43.54 -30.92
N SER A 94 -5.61 43.16 -31.30
CA SER A 94 -4.72 43.98 -32.13
C SER A 94 -3.86 43.10 -33.04
N SER A 95 -3.01 43.71 -33.88
CA SER A 95 -2.09 42.94 -34.73
C SER A 95 -1.14 42.04 -33.94
N HIS A 96 -0.85 42.38 -32.67
CA HIS A 96 0.07 41.67 -31.78
C HIS A 96 -0.56 41.11 -30.49
N ALA A 97 -1.78 41.52 -30.13
CA ALA A 97 -2.44 41.16 -28.87
C ALA A 97 -3.74 40.37 -29.06
N CYS A 98 -3.96 39.42 -28.14
CA CYS A 98 -5.18 38.64 -28.00
C CYS A 98 -5.94 39.08 -26.75
N ALA A 99 -7.23 38.73 -26.67
CA ALA A 99 -8.01 38.88 -25.45
C ALA A 99 -7.34 38.15 -24.28
N GLN A 100 -7.39 38.73 -23.07
CA GLN A 100 -6.78 38.15 -21.88
C GLN A 100 -7.66 37.09 -21.20
N SER A 101 -8.97 37.13 -21.44
CA SER A 101 -9.97 36.18 -20.91
C SER A 101 -11.00 35.82 -21.97
N LEU A 102 -11.59 34.64 -21.80
CA LEU A 102 -12.85 34.26 -22.46
C LEU A 102 -13.98 34.63 -21.50
N ASP A 103 -14.87 35.52 -21.95
CA ASP A 103 -15.94 36.05 -21.08
C ASP A 103 -17.25 35.28 -21.22
N LYS A 104 -17.42 34.55 -22.33
CA LYS A 104 -18.58 33.70 -22.61
C LYS A 104 -18.23 32.54 -23.56
N PHE A 105 -18.64 31.33 -23.21
CA PHE A 105 -18.51 30.16 -24.09
C PHE A 105 -19.50 29.07 -23.69
N LEU A 106 -19.82 28.19 -24.63
CA LEU A 106 -20.63 27.00 -24.40
C LEU A 106 -19.72 25.88 -23.91
N LEU A 107 -20.02 25.29 -22.77
CA LEU A 107 -19.33 24.16 -22.18
C LEU A 107 -20.23 22.94 -22.31
N PHE A 108 -19.71 21.80 -22.78
CA PHE A 108 -20.50 20.57 -22.89
C PHE A 108 -19.66 19.34 -22.63
N ALA A 109 -20.30 18.31 -22.07
CA ALA A 109 -19.69 17.04 -21.79
C ALA A 109 -19.99 16.09 -22.95
N ARG A 110 -18.94 15.42 -23.40
CA ARG A 110 -19.04 14.21 -24.19
C ARG A 110 -18.41 13.12 -23.35
N ARG A 111 -19.03 11.96 -23.18
CA ARG A 111 -18.62 10.92 -22.20
C ARG A 111 -17.10 10.86 -21.85
N MET A 112 -16.19 10.87 -22.84
CA MET A 112 -14.74 10.79 -22.65
C MET A 112 -13.97 12.13 -22.54
N ASP A 113 -14.58 13.28 -22.85
CA ASP A 113 -13.93 14.60 -22.81
C ASP A 113 -14.91 15.76 -22.58
N ILE A 114 -14.40 16.84 -21.96
CA ILE A 114 -15.16 18.07 -21.77
C ILE A 114 -14.67 19.09 -22.80
N ARG A 115 -15.62 19.72 -23.48
CA ARG A 115 -15.38 20.58 -24.65
C ARG A 115 -15.98 21.96 -24.46
N ARG A 116 -15.45 22.91 -25.21
CA ARG A 116 -15.95 24.29 -25.25
C ARG A 116 -16.10 24.79 -26.68
N ILE A 117 -17.12 25.62 -26.91
CA ILE A 117 -17.31 26.39 -28.14
C ILE A 117 -17.35 27.87 -27.78
N SER A 118 -16.41 28.66 -28.32
CA SER A 118 -16.36 30.10 -28.10
C SER A 118 -17.44 30.81 -28.91
N PHE A 119 -18.14 31.75 -28.29
CA PHE A 119 -19.08 32.65 -28.97
C PHE A 119 -18.43 33.97 -29.41
N ASP A 120 -17.14 34.17 -29.11
CA ASP A 120 -16.41 35.40 -29.44
C ASP A 120 -15.73 35.34 -30.82
N THR A 121 -15.70 34.17 -31.45
CA THR A 121 -15.10 33.93 -32.76
C THR A 121 -16.14 33.38 -33.75
N ASP A 122 -16.11 33.85 -34.99
CA ASP A 122 -17.10 33.48 -36.03
C ASP A 122 -16.96 32.01 -36.50
N ASP A 123 -15.85 31.36 -36.14
CA ASP A 123 -15.52 29.98 -36.53
C ASP A 123 -16.16 28.91 -35.63
N LEU A 124 -16.82 29.31 -34.52
CA LEU A 124 -17.45 28.39 -33.54
C LEU A 124 -16.54 27.20 -33.21
N SER A 125 -15.24 27.48 -33.02
CA SER A 125 -14.23 26.44 -32.86
C SER A 125 -14.52 25.55 -31.64
N ASP A 126 -14.67 24.25 -31.87
CA ASP A 126 -14.76 23.20 -30.84
C ASP A 126 -13.36 22.88 -30.30
N ASP A 127 -13.15 23.14 -29.02
CA ASP A 127 -11.87 22.96 -28.32
C ASP A 127 -12.04 22.01 -27.11
N VAL A 128 -11.07 21.12 -26.92
CA VAL A 128 -11.09 20.11 -25.85
C VAL A 128 -10.31 20.64 -24.66
N ILE A 129 -10.92 20.64 -23.47
CA ILE A 129 -10.21 20.99 -22.23
C ILE A 129 -9.25 19.82 -21.89
N PRO A 130 -7.94 20.07 -21.70
CA PRO A 130 -6.95 19.01 -21.52
C PRO A 130 -7.00 18.44 -20.09
N LEU A 131 -8.00 17.60 -19.83
CA LEU A 131 -8.23 16.91 -18.56
C LEU A 131 -7.68 15.48 -18.61
N ALA A 132 -7.13 15.01 -17.49
CA ALA A 132 -6.65 13.65 -17.33
C ALA A 132 -7.76 12.73 -16.81
N ASP A 133 -7.73 11.45 -17.19
CA ASP A 133 -8.54 10.35 -16.64
C ASP A 133 -10.08 10.56 -16.64
N VAL A 134 -10.60 11.40 -17.53
CA VAL A 134 -12.05 11.51 -17.77
C VAL A 134 -12.53 10.27 -18.54
N ARG A 135 -13.41 9.48 -17.91
CA ARG A 135 -13.93 8.22 -18.48
C ARG A 135 -15.40 8.34 -18.87
N SER A 136 -16.22 8.92 -18.00
CA SER A 136 -17.65 9.08 -18.26
C SER A 136 -18.20 10.35 -17.61
N ALA A 137 -17.79 11.50 -18.13
CA ALA A 137 -18.33 12.80 -17.74
C ALA A 137 -19.82 12.89 -18.07
N VAL A 138 -20.66 13.15 -17.07
CA VAL A 138 -22.13 13.24 -17.21
C VAL A 138 -22.64 14.66 -17.00
N ALA A 139 -22.59 15.17 -15.76
CA ALA A 139 -23.08 16.50 -15.41
C ALA A 139 -21.93 17.52 -15.32
N LEU A 140 -22.24 18.80 -15.55
CA LEU A 140 -21.28 19.89 -15.57
C LEU A 140 -21.85 21.13 -14.86
N ASP A 141 -21.02 21.85 -14.12
CA ASP A 141 -21.33 23.24 -13.78
C ASP A 141 -20.03 24.03 -13.59
N TRP A 142 -20.13 25.34 -13.38
CA TRP A 142 -19.00 26.24 -13.36
C TRP A 142 -19.10 27.33 -12.30
N ASP A 143 -17.94 27.82 -11.90
CA ASP A 143 -17.77 28.99 -11.05
C ASP A 143 -16.90 30.04 -11.78
N SER A 144 -17.46 31.23 -12.02
CA SER A 144 -16.76 32.32 -12.71
C SER A 144 -15.80 33.11 -11.82
N LYS A 145 -15.88 32.96 -10.50
CA LYS A 145 -15.04 33.73 -9.57
C LYS A 145 -13.61 33.18 -9.59
N ASP A 146 -13.49 31.86 -9.46
CA ASP A 146 -12.21 31.16 -9.43
C ASP A 146 -11.88 30.42 -10.74
N ASP A 147 -12.73 30.58 -11.77
CA ASP A 147 -12.56 30.03 -13.12
C ASP A 147 -12.55 28.48 -13.16
N TYR A 148 -13.22 27.83 -12.20
CA TYR A 148 -13.34 26.38 -12.11
C TYR A 148 -14.54 25.84 -12.90
N VAL A 149 -14.33 24.67 -13.50
CA VAL A 149 -15.34 23.79 -14.06
C VAL A 149 -15.39 22.54 -13.20
N TYR A 150 -16.61 22.13 -12.84
CA TYR A 150 -16.90 20.92 -12.07
C TYR A 150 -17.62 19.92 -12.95
N TRP A 151 -17.32 18.64 -12.77
CA TRP A 151 -18.01 17.57 -13.48
C TRP A 151 -18.16 16.31 -12.64
N THR A 152 -19.16 15.52 -12.97
CA THR A 152 -19.36 14.18 -12.41
C THR A 152 -18.86 13.12 -13.39
N ASP A 153 -18.20 12.08 -12.89
CA ASP A 153 -17.76 10.94 -13.67
C ASP A 153 -18.34 9.64 -13.08
N VAL A 154 -19.26 9.03 -13.81
CA VAL A 154 -20.02 7.85 -13.38
C VAL A 154 -19.23 6.54 -13.53
N SER A 155 -18.10 6.54 -14.24
CA SER A 155 -17.25 5.34 -14.33
C SER A 155 -16.17 5.29 -13.25
N THR A 156 -15.87 6.42 -12.63
CA THR A 156 -14.90 6.55 -11.54
C THR A 156 -15.56 6.89 -10.21
N ASP A 157 -16.89 6.95 -10.16
CA ASP A 157 -17.70 7.32 -9.00
C ASP A 157 -17.18 8.60 -8.32
N SER A 158 -16.88 9.62 -9.13
CA SER A 158 -16.19 10.81 -8.64
C SER A 158 -16.79 12.13 -9.15
N ILE A 159 -16.61 13.17 -8.35
CA ILE A 159 -16.86 14.56 -8.72
C ILE A 159 -15.52 15.26 -8.72
N SER A 160 -15.17 15.85 -9.85
CA SER A 160 -13.87 16.47 -10.07
C SER A 160 -14.02 17.93 -10.45
N ARG A 161 -12.94 18.70 -10.23
CA ARG A 161 -12.86 20.10 -10.66
C ARG A 161 -11.52 20.39 -11.30
N ALA A 162 -11.51 21.32 -12.24
CA ALA A 162 -10.30 21.86 -12.86
C ALA A 162 -10.59 23.28 -13.33
N LYS A 163 -9.56 24.09 -13.55
CA LYS A 163 -9.76 25.37 -14.23
C LYS A 163 -10.15 25.12 -15.68
N TRP A 164 -10.83 26.07 -16.32
CA TRP A 164 -11.23 25.93 -17.73
C TRP A 164 -10.03 25.79 -18.70
N ASP A 165 -8.80 26.08 -18.27
CA ASP A 165 -7.55 25.82 -19.01
C ASP A 165 -6.98 24.40 -18.82
N GLY A 166 -7.64 23.57 -17.99
CA GLY A 166 -7.23 22.21 -17.62
C GLY A 166 -6.25 22.14 -16.45
N SER A 167 -5.77 23.28 -15.93
CA SER A 167 -4.85 23.30 -14.79
C SER A 167 -5.58 23.05 -13.46
N SER A 168 -4.81 22.70 -12.42
CA SER A 168 -5.32 22.51 -11.04
C SER A 168 -6.44 21.46 -10.94
N GLN A 169 -6.39 20.41 -11.77
CA GLN A 169 -7.32 19.29 -11.70
C GLN A 169 -7.20 18.58 -10.34
N LYS A 170 -8.34 18.38 -9.67
CA LYS A 170 -8.44 17.68 -8.39
C LYS A 170 -9.77 16.95 -8.30
N VAL A 171 -9.75 15.74 -7.74
CA VAL A 171 -10.97 15.03 -7.34
C VAL A 171 -11.48 15.64 -6.02
N VAL A 172 -12.75 16.04 -6.02
CA VAL A 172 -13.43 16.74 -4.92
C VAL A 172 -14.16 15.75 -4.03
N VAL A 173 -14.88 14.80 -4.64
CA VAL A 173 -15.58 13.71 -3.95
C VAL A 173 -15.32 12.43 -4.73
N ASP A 174 -14.90 11.37 -4.06
CA ASP A 174 -14.54 10.07 -4.63
C ASP A 174 -15.08 8.88 -3.80
N THR A 175 -15.96 9.17 -2.85
CA THR A 175 -16.46 8.21 -1.87
C THR A 175 -17.96 8.22 -1.84
N SER A 176 -18.60 7.08 -1.59
CA SER A 176 -20.05 6.98 -1.39
C SER A 176 -20.86 7.65 -2.50
N LEU A 177 -20.41 7.45 -3.75
CA LEU A 177 -21.09 7.80 -4.99
C LEU A 177 -21.28 6.52 -5.81
N GLU A 178 -22.37 6.43 -6.56
CA GLU A 178 -22.62 5.30 -7.46
C GLU A 178 -23.04 5.76 -8.86
N SER A 179 -23.93 6.76 -8.95
CA SER A 179 -24.28 7.35 -10.23
C SER A 179 -24.59 8.85 -10.08
N PRO A 180 -23.56 9.69 -9.89
CA PRO A 180 -23.74 11.14 -9.78
C PRO A 180 -24.22 11.74 -11.11
N ALA A 181 -25.53 11.98 -11.19
CA ALA A 181 -26.23 12.24 -12.45
C ALA A 181 -26.46 13.73 -12.75
N GLY A 182 -26.42 14.59 -11.71
CA GLY A 182 -26.62 16.04 -11.83
C GLY A 182 -25.77 16.81 -10.83
N LEU A 183 -25.45 18.05 -11.19
CA LEU A 183 -24.50 18.89 -10.47
C LEU A 183 -24.91 20.36 -10.54
N ALA A 184 -24.86 21.07 -9.41
CA ALA A 184 -25.14 22.50 -9.36
C ALA A 184 -24.25 23.22 -8.34
N ILE A 185 -23.73 24.38 -8.74
CA ILE A 185 -22.92 25.27 -7.93
C ILE A 185 -23.77 26.43 -7.42
N ASP A 186 -23.80 26.60 -6.10
CA ASP A 186 -24.20 27.86 -5.48
C ASP A 186 -23.03 28.84 -5.48
N TRP A 187 -23.07 29.77 -6.44
CA TRP A 187 -22.05 30.80 -6.62
C TRP A 187 -22.12 31.93 -5.57
N VAL A 188 -23.17 31.98 -4.75
CA VAL A 188 -23.33 32.99 -3.70
C VAL A 188 -22.65 32.51 -2.42
N THR A 189 -22.91 31.27 -1.99
CA THR A 189 -22.33 30.72 -0.74
C THR A 189 -21.17 29.74 -0.94
N ASN A 190 -20.73 29.55 -2.19
CA ASN A 190 -19.69 28.59 -2.60
C ASN A 190 -19.99 27.18 -2.09
N LYS A 191 -21.15 26.64 -2.47
CA LYS A 191 -21.58 25.27 -2.15
C LYS A 191 -21.77 24.46 -3.42
N LEU A 192 -21.54 23.17 -3.31
CA LEU A 192 -21.70 22.19 -4.37
C LEU A 192 -22.86 21.27 -4.02
N TYR A 193 -23.87 21.21 -4.88
CA TYR A 193 -25.03 20.34 -4.77
C TYR A 193 -24.99 19.29 -5.87
N TRP A 194 -25.34 18.05 -5.55
CA TRP A 194 -25.44 16.99 -6.55
C TRP A 194 -26.53 15.99 -6.21
N THR A 195 -26.96 15.29 -7.25
CA THR A 195 -27.92 14.20 -7.22
C THR A 195 -27.19 12.90 -7.57
N ASP A 196 -27.48 11.84 -6.83
CA ASP A 196 -26.97 10.51 -7.11
C ASP A 196 -28.14 9.57 -7.36
N ALA A 197 -28.22 9.08 -8.60
CA ALA A 197 -29.29 8.20 -9.07
C ALA A 197 -29.08 6.73 -8.68
N GLY A 198 -27.89 6.36 -8.17
CA GLY A 198 -27.61 5.02 -7.67
C GLY A 198 -27.85 4.92 -6.16
N THR A 199 -27.51 5.97 -5.40
CA THR A 199 -27.69 5.99 -3.94
C THR A 199 -28.99 6.64 -3.46
N ASP A 200 -29.81 7.13 -4.38
CA ASP A 200 -31.09 7.83 -4.16
C ASP A 200 -30.98 9.01 -3.19
N ARG A 201 -29.95 9.83 -3.38
CA ARG A 201 -29.60 10.93 -2.47
C ARG A 201 -29.38 12.26 -3.18
N ILE A 202 -29.68 13.32 -2.46
CA ILE A 202 -29.26 14.69 -2.78
C ILE A 202 -28.40 15.17 -1.65
N GLU A 203 -27.22 15.68 -1.99
CA GLU A 203 -26.19 16.02 -1.04
C GLU A 203 -25.57 17.39 -1.34
N VAL A 204 -24.93 17.96 -0.32
CA VAL A 204 -24.24 19.25 -0.42
C VAL A 204 -22.91 19.22 0.31
N SER A 205 -21.93 19.95 -0.22
CA SER A 205 -20.63 20.19 0.40
C SER A 205 -20.14 21.60 0.09
N ASN A 206 -19.01 21.99 0.66
CA ASN A 206 -18.25 23.13 0.13
C ASN A 206 -17.67 22.78 -1.25
N THR A 207 -17.31 23.79 -2.04
CA THR A 207 -16.73 23.60 -3.39
C THR A 207 -15.40 22.82 -3.40
N ASP A 208 -14.77 22.61 -2.25
CA ASP A 208 -13.58 21.77 -2.07
C ASP A 208 -13.87 20.33 -1.61
N GLY A 209 -15.14 19.97 -1.41
CA GLY A 209 -15.60 18.65 -0.97
C GLY A 209 -15.74 18.50 0.55
N THR A 210 -15.35 19.51 1.33
CA THR A 210 -15.40 19.45 2.79
C THR A 210 -16.82 19.62 3.33
N MET A 211 -17.02 19.16 4.58
CA MET A 211 -18.28 19.30 5.32
C MET A 211 -19.50 18.73 4.59
N ARG A 212 -19.32 17.61 3.88
CA ARG A 212 -20.38 16.92 3.15
C ARG A 212 -21.57 16.55 4.07
N THR A 213 -22.78 16.83 3.61
CA THR A 213 -24.03 16.43 4.28
C THR A 213 -25.05 15.90 3.28
N VAL A 214 -25.81 14.89 3.70
CA VAL A 214 -27.00 14.40 2.98
C VAL A 214 -28.17 15.31 3.31
N LEU A 215 -28.87 15.82 2.29
CA LEU A 215 -30.03 16.70 2.43
C LEU A 215 -31.34 15.93 2.31
N ILE A 216 -31.47 15.11 1.26
CA ILE A 216 -32.69 14.36 0.95
C ILE A 216 -32.31 12.92 0.64
N TRP A 217 -32.97 11.97 1.30
CA TRP A 217 -32.78 10.52 1.10
C TRP A 217 -34.11 9.74 1.03
N GLU A 218 -35.24 10.37 1.36
CA GLU A 218 -36.55 9.71 1.36
C GLU A 218 -37.33 10.02 0.09
N ASN A 219 -38.11 9.07 -0.41
CA ASN A 219 -39.01 9.26 -1.56
C ASN A 219 -38.30 9.81 -2.82
N LEU A 220 -37.04 9.44 -3.00
CA LEU A 220 -36.28 9.59 -4.24
C LEU A 220 -36.21 8.21 -4.90
N ASP A 221 -36.27 8.17 -6.22
CA ASP A 221 -36.15 6.92 -6.99
C ASP A 221 -34.98 7.02 -7.97
N ARG A 222 -34.98 8.01 -8.87
CA ARG A 222 -33.82 8.29 -9.74
C ARG A 222 -33.66 9.79 -9.95
N PRO A 223 -33.12 10.53 -8.96
CA PRO A 223 -32.85 11.95 -9.14
C PRO A 223 -31.79 12.13 -10.23
N ARG A 224 -32.04 12.99 -11.23
CA ARG A 224 -31.15 13.21 -12.37
C ARG A 224 -30.57 14.60 -12.36
N ASP A 225 -31.21 15.59 -12.95
CA ASP A 225 -30.63 16.92 -13.08
C ASP A 225 -31.05 17.81 -11.90
N ILE A 226 -30.20 18.76 -11.52
CA ILE A 226 -30.41 19.67 -10.41
C ILE A 226 -29.94 21.08 -10.79
N VAL A 227 -30.75 22.08 -10.45
CA VAL A 227 -30.43 23.50 -10.62
C VAL A 227 -30.78 24.27 -9.35
N VAL A 228 -29.97 25.26 -9.00
CA VAL A 228 -30.13 26.07 -7.80
C VAL A 228 -30.55 27.50 -8.14
N ASP A 229 -31.40 28.08 -7.32
CA ASP A 229 -31.77 29.49 -7.32
C ASP A 229 -31.38 30.14 -5.98
N PRO A 230 -30.12 30.63 -5.86
CA PRO A 230 -29.65 31.34 -4.67
C PRO A 230 -30.40 32.66 -4.42
N VAL A 231 -31.09 33.23 -5.41
CA VAL A 231 -31.86 34.47 -5.26
C VAL A 231 -33.13 34.21 -4.45
N GLY A 232 -33.84 33.12 -4.78
CA GLY A 232 -35.04 32.67 -4.07
C GLY A 232 -34.77 31.75 -2.87
N GLY A 233 -33.56 31.18 -2.77
CA GLY A 233 -33.20 30.18 -1.77
C GLY A 233 -33.79 28.80 -2.04
N PHE A 234 -34.05 28.46 -3.32
CA PHE A 234 -34.65 27.19 -3.73
C PHE A 234 -33.69 26.36 -4.58
N MET A 235 -33.88 25.04 -4.57
CA MET A 235 -33.28 24.09 -5.51
C MET A 235 -34.39 23.29 -6.20
N TYR A 236 -34.14 22.91 -7.44
CA TYR A 236 -35.06 22.18 -8.30
C TYR A 236 -34.34 20.99 -8.88
N TRP A 237 -35.01 19.84 -8.92
CA TRP A 237 -34.44 18.64 -9.52
C TRP A 237 -35.50 17.80 -10.22
N THR A 238 -35.04 16.96 -11.15
CA THR A 238 -35.86 15.97 -11.82
C THR A 238 -35.67 14.60 -11.18
N ASP A 239 -36.76 13.84 -11.09
CA ASP A 239 -36.74 12.42 -10.74
C ASP A 239 -37.46 11.68 -11.86
N TRP A 240 -36.78 10.73 -12.50
CA TRP A 240 -37.29 9.97 -13.65
C TRP A 240 -37.57 8.50 -13.33
N GLY A 241 -37.68 8.16 -12.04
CA GLY A 241 -38.03 6.82 -11.59
C GLY A 241 -39.43 6.34 -12.01
N ALA A 242 -39.97 5.37 -11.29
CA ALA A 242 -41.30 4.78 -11.56
C ALA A 242 -42.42 5.83 -11.58
N SER A 243 -42.29 6.91 -10.81
CA SER A 243 -43.19 8.07 -10.82
C SER A 243 -42.41 9.35 -11.18
N PRO A 244 -42.28 9.69 -12.48
CA PRO A 244 -41.48 10.83 -12.90
C PRO A 244 -42.09 12.15 -12.44
N LYS A 245 -41.26 13.01 -11.86
CA LYS A 245 -41.69 14.25 -11.20
C LYS A 245 -40.57 15.30 -11.21
N ILE A 246 -40.98 16.56 -11.12
CA ILE A 246 -40.08 17.69 -10.88
C ILE A 246 -40.42 18.25 -9.51
N GLU A 247 -39.42 18.35 -8.65
CA GLU A 247 -39.57 18.77 -7.27
C GLU A 247 -38.80 20.08 -7.02
N ARG A 248 -39.29 20.81 -6.01
CA ARG A 248 -38.68 22.04 -5.50
C ARG A 248 -38.54 21.93 -3.99
N ALA A 249 -37.42 22.33 -3.44
CA ALA A 249 -37.21 22.52 -2.01
C ALA A 249 -36.37 23.77 -1.75
N GLY A 250 -36.32 24.24 -0.51
CA GLY A 250 -35.29 25.17 -0.07
C GLY A 250 -33.90 24.55 -0.25
N MET A 251 -32.86 25.38 -0.40
CA MET A 251 -31.48 24.88 -0.50
C MET A 251 -30.96 24.24 0.81
N ASP A 252 -31.73 24.37 1.90
CA ASP A 252 -31.62 23.67 3.18
C ASP A 252 -32.53 22.43 3.29
N ALA A 253 -33.12 22.00 2.17
CA ALA A 253 -34.15 20.94 2.05
C ALA A 253 -35.50 21.22 2.75
N SER A 254 -35.74 22.45 3.22
CA SER A 254 -37.05 22.83 3.77
C SER A 254 -38.12 22.94 2.67
N ASN A 255 -39.41 22.89 3.04
CA ASN A 255 -40.55 23.13 2.13
C ASN A 255 -40.50 22.32 0.81
N ARG A 256 -40.08 21.04 0.87
CA ARG A 256 -40.07 20.14 -0.29
C ARG A 256 -41.48 19.93 -0.84
N LEU A 257 -41.67 20.21 -2.13
CA LEU A 257 -42.94 20.13 -2.85
C LEU A 257 -42.72 19.54 -4.25
N VAL A 258 -43.65 18.70 -4.69
CA VAL A 258 -43.73 18.26 -6.08
C VAL A 258 -44.46 19.35 -6.88
N ILE A 259 -43.78 19.98 -7.84
CA ILE A 259 -44.35 21.07 -8.63
C ILE A 259 -44.97 20.57 -9.94
N ILE A 260 -44.41 19.53 -10.56
CA ILE A 260 -44.94 18.91 -11.78
C ILE A 260 -44.90 17.39 -11.60
N SER A 261 -46.02 16.71 -11.85
CA SER A 261 -46.14 15.25 -11.68
C SER A 261 -46.94 14.54 -12.79
N SER A 262 -47.47 15.30 -13.76
CA SER A 262 -48.28 14.79 -14.86
C SER A 262 -47.58 15.06 -16.18
N ASN A 263 -47.83 14.23 -17.20
CA ASN A 263 -47.20 14.36 -18.53
C ASN A 263 -45.68 14.55 -18.38
N LEU A 264 -45.03 13.59 -17.72
CA LEU A 264 -43.58 13.48 -17.62
C LEU A 264 -43.23 12.02 -17.87
N THR A 265 -42.14 11.80 -18.58
CA THR A 265 -41.59 10.47 -18.80
C THR A 265 -40.12 10.44 -18.42
N TRP A 266 -39.28 11.19 -19.12
CA TRP A 266 -37.85 11.29 -18.83
C TRP A 266 -37.42 12.75 -18.80
N PRO A 267 -37.74 13.49 -17.71
CA PRO A 267 -37.28 14.85 -17.52
C PRO A 267 -35.76 14.86 -17.31
N ASN A 268 -35.01 15.15 -18.37
CA ASN A 268 -33.55 15.10 -18.37
C ASN A 268 -32.98 16.41 -17.85
N GLY A 269 -32.80 17.42 -18.71
CA GLY A 269 -32.18 18.70 -18.35
C GLY A 269 -33.15 19.75 -17.81
N LEU A 270 -32.67 20.57 -16.89
CA LEU A 270 -33.32 21.71 -16.25
C LEU A 270 -32.52 23.00 -16.48
N ALA A 271 -33.21 24.11 -16.67
CA ALA A 271 -32.59 25.43 -16.70
C ALA A 271 -33.51 26.50 -16.11
N ILE A 272 -32.93 27.46 -15.39
CA ILE A 272 -33.68 28.58 -14.79
C ILE A 272 -33.43 29.87 -15.59
N ASP A 273 -34.52 30.55 -15.94
CA ASP A 273 -34.48 31.94 -16.40
C ASP A 273 -34.69 32.86 -15.19
N TYR A 274 -33.59 33.41 -14.67
CA TYR A 274 -33.60 34.31 -13.51
C TYR A 274 -34.31 35.64 -13.77
N GLU A 275 -34.31 36.13 -15.03
CA GLU A 275 -34.96 37.40 -15.40
C GLU A 275 -36.48 37.25 -15.46
N SER A 276 -36.95 36.16 -16.08
CA SER A 276 -38.38 35.89 -16.26
C SER A 276 -39.02 35.07 -15.13
N GLN A 277 -38.21 34.57 -14.19
CA GLN A 277 -38.64 33.68 -13.09
C GLN A 277 -39.38 32.44 -13.62
N ARG A 278 -38.75 31.73 -14.57
CA ARG A 278 -39.30 30.53 -15.22
C ARG A 278 -38.33 29.35 -15.15
N LEU A 279 -38.89 28.16 -14.99
CA LEU A 279 -38.17 26.90 -15.05
C LEU A 279 -38.43 26.24 -16.40
N TYR A 280 -37.35 25.89 -17.11
CA TYR A 280 -37.38 25.16 -18.38
C TYR A 280 -36.90 23.73 -18.14
N TRP A 281 -37.49 22.76 -18.83
CA TRP A 281 -37.01 21.39 -18.81
C TRP A 281 -37.17 20.70 -20.16
N ALA A 282 -36.33 19.70 -20.40
CA ALA A 282 -36.38 18.85 -21.56
C ALA A 282 -36.84 17.44 -21.17
N ASP A 283 -37.91 16.94 -21.80
CA ASP A 283 -38.38 15.57 -21.60
C ASP A 283 -38.06 14.71 -22.82
N ALA A 284 -37.21 13.70 -22.64
CA ALA A 284 -36.78 12.83 -23.73
C ALA A 284 -37.84 11.83 -24.17
N GLY A 285 -38.67 11.34 -23.24
CA GLY A 285 -39.72 10.38 -23.59
C GLY A 285 -40.92 11.06 -24.25
N MET A 286 -41.27 12.29 -23.81
CA MET A 286 -42.31 13.09 -24.42
C MET A 286 -41.84 13.84 -25.68
N LYS A 287 -40.52 13.97 -25.87
CA LYS A 287 -39.90 14.66 -27.01
C LYS A 287 -40.27 16.14 -27.07
N THR A 288 -40.31 16.78 -25.91
CA THR A 288 -40.75 18.17 -25.74
C THR A 288 -39.77 18.96 -24.88
N ILE A 289 -39.61 20.24 -25.20
CA ILE A 289 -39.02 21.23 -24.28
C ILE A 289 -40.15 22.13 -23.81
N GLU A 290 -40.29 22.24 -22.50
CA GLU A 290 -41.38 22.93 -21.84
C GLU A 290 -40.85 23.95 -20.84
N TYR A 291 -41.72 24.89 -20.44
CA TYR A 291 -41.43 25.81 -19.36
C TYR A 291 -42.65 26.08 -18.49
N ALA A 292 -42.40 26.44 -17.24
CA ALA A 292 -43.40 26.87 -16.28
C ALA A 292 -42.84 28.03 -15.44
N SER A 293 -43.69 28.64 -14.62
CA SER A 293 -43.24 29.54 -13.55
C SER A 293 -42.51 28.72 -12.47
N LEU A 294 -41.70 29.36 -11.62
CA LEU A 294 -40.94 28.67 -10.56
C LEU A 294 -41.78 27.90 -9.53
N ASP A 295 -43.10 28.12 -9.47
CA ASP A 295 -44.04 27.36 -8.65
C ASP A 295 -44.71 26.18 -9.39
N GLY A 296 -44.38 25.96 -10.66
CA GLY A 296 -45.00 24.97 -11.54
C GLY A 296 -46.25 25.47 -12.28
N SER A 297 -46.71 26.70 -12.01
CA SER A 297 -47.88 27.27 -12.68
C SER A 297 -47.56 27.76 -14.11
N ASN A 298 -48.59 27.99 -14.93
CA ASN A 298 -48.45 28.50 -16.31
C ASN A 298 -47.57 27.62 -17.24
N ARG A 299 -47.60 26.29 -17.04
CA ARG A 299 -46.90 25.32 -17.89
C ARG A 299 -47.28 25.47 -19.37
N LYS A 300 -46.28 25.56 -20.24
CA LYS A 300 -46.41 25.68 -21.70
C LYS A 300 -45.32 24.89 -22.41
N VAL A 301 -45.69 24.29 -23.55
CA VAL A 301 -44.74 23.62 -24.44
C VAL A 301 -44.08 24.66 -25.34
N LEU A 302 -42.75 24.74 -25.33
CA LEU A 302 -41.96 25.62 -26.19
C LEU A 302 -41.69 24.97 -27.54
N ILE A 303 -41.21 23.72 -27.51
CA ILE A 303 -40.85 22.95 -28.70
C ILE A 303 -41.45 21.56 -28.55
N GLY A 304 -42.31 21.17 -29.50
CA GLY A 304 -43.00 19.87 -29.50
C GLY A 304 -42.72 18.98 -30.71
N SER A 305 -41.69 19.29 -31.51
CA SER A 305 -41.38 18.57 -32.74
C SER A 305 -39.87 18.47 -32.97
N ASN A 306 -39.44 17.39 -33.62
CA ASN A 306 -38.04 17.12 -33.99
C ASN A 306 -37.08 17.13 -32.78
N LEU A 307 -37.46 16.56 -31.64
CA LEU A 307 -36.61 16.38 -30.46
C LEU A 307 -36.50 14.89 -30.12
N PRO A 308 -35.74 14.10 -30.89
CA PRO A 308 -35.75 12.66 -30.73
C PRO A 308 -35.28 12.18 -29.35
N HIS A 309 -34.23 12.79 -28.77
CA HIS A 309 -33.78 12.48 -27.41
C HIS A 309 -32.98 13.64 -26.79
N PRO A 310 -33.64 14.74 -26.35
CA PRO A 310 -32.96 15.84 -25.68
C PRO A 310 -32.41 15.42 -24.31
N PHE A 311 -31.20 15.83 -23.97
CA PHE A 311 -30.53 15.46 -22.72
C PHE A 311 -30.26 16.69 -21.84
N GLY A 312 -29.18 17.42 -22.07
CA GLY A 312 -28.82 18.64 -21.35
C GLY A 312 -29.51 19.88 -21.91
N LEU A 313 -29.75 20.88 -21.07
CA LEU A 313 -30.49 22.10 -21.42
C LEU A 313 -29.88 23.32 -20.71
N THR A 314 -29.65 24.41 -21.44
CA THR A 314 -29.16 25.66 -20.85
C THR A 314 -29.70 26.89 -21.56
N LEU A 315 -29.62 28.04 -20.91
CA LEU A 315 -30.19 29.31 -21.36
C LEU A 315 -29.12 30.40 -21.33
N TYR A 316 -29.06 31.22 -22.38
CA TYR A 316 -28.24 32.44 -22.36
C TYR A 316 -28.78 33.49 -23.34
N GLY A 317 -28.95 34.72 -22.85
CA GLY A 317 -29.57 35.81 -23.63
C GLY A 317 -30.99 35.44 -24.08
N GLU A 318 -31.32 35.64 -25.35
CA GLU A 318 -32.64 35.31 -25.91
C GLU A 318 -32.75 33.88 -26.45
N ARG A 319 -31.76 33.03 -26.18
CA ARG A 319 -31.67 31.68 -26.78
C ARG A 319 -31.61 30.58 -25.73
N ILE A 320 -32.18 29.44 -26.10
CA ILE A 320 -32.06 28.17 -25.41
C ILE A 320 -31.14 27.25 -26.21
N TYR A 321 -30.34 26.44 -25.51
CA TYR A 321 -29.39 25.50 -26.07
C TYR A 321 -29.63 24.12 -25.46
N TRP A 322 -29.58 23.07 -26.27
CA TRP A 322 -29.72 21.71 -25.77
C TRP A 322 -28.85 20.74 -26.55
N THR A 323 -28.52 19.63 -25.90
CA THR A 323 -27.89 18.47 -26.52
C THR A 323 -28.96 17.45 -26.88
N ASP A 324 -28.81 16.79 -28.03
CA ASP A 324 -29.68 15.67 -28.42
C ASP A 324 -28.84 14.44 -28.75
N TRP A 325 -29.10 13.36 -28.00
CA TRP A 325 -28.29 12.14 -28.05
C TRP A 325 -28.51 11.36 -29.34
N GLN A 326 -29.74 11.36 -29.87
CA GLN A 326 -30.08 10.62 -31.08
C GLN A 326 -29.82 11.45 -32.35
N ALA A 327 -30.03 12.77 -32.30
CA ALA A 327 -29.68 13.68 -33.39
C ALA A 327 -28.18 13.99 -33.46
N LYS A 328 -27.38 13.58 -32.46
CA LYS A 328 -25.92 13.73 -32.39
C LYS A 328 -25.48 15.19 -32.64
N SER A 329 -26.21 16.15 -32.08
CA SER A 329 -26.00 17.57 -32.35
C SER A 329 -26.37 18.46 -31.16
N ILE A 330 -25.75 19.64 -31.15
CA ILE A 330 -26.10 20.74 -30.26
C ILE A 330 -26.95 21.74 -31.05
N GLN A 331 -28.09 22.10 -30.51
CA GLN A 331 -29.07 22.94 -31.19
C GLN A 331 -29.45 24.15 -30.35
N SER A 332 -29.88 25.21 -31.02
CA SER A 332 -30.34 26.44 -30.38
C SER A 332 -31.67 26.92 -30.99
N ALA A 333 -32.48 27.59 -30.19
CA ALA A 333 -33.73 28.23 -30.61
C ALA A 333 -34.02 29.47 -29.74
N ASP A 334 -35.00 30.28 -30.16
CA ASP A 334 -35.47 31.42 -29.37
C ASP A 334 -36.20 30.97 -28.09
N ARG A 335 -35.81 31.51 -26.92
CA ARG A 335 -36.30 31.06 -25.60
C ARG A 335 -37.79 31.34 -25.35
N ARG A 336 -38.39 32.26 -26.13
CA ARG A 336 -39.78 32.72 -25.95
C ARG A 336 -40.75 32.07 -26.91
N THR A 337 -40.31 31.89 -28.16
CA THR A 337 -41.14 31.43 -29.28
C THR A 337 -40.83 30.00 -29.73
N GLY A 338 -39.64 29.48 -29.42
CA GLY A 338 -39.15 28.20 -29.94
C GLY A 338 -38.84 28.21 -31.44
N GLN A 339 -38.84 29.39 -32.07
CA GLN A 339 -38.55 29.59 -33.49
C GLN A 339 -37.06 29.89 -33.72
N ALA A 340 -36.67 30.11 -34.99
CA ALA A 340 -35.28 30.38 -35.38
C ALA A 340 -34.29 29.28 -34.95
N ARG A 341 -34.68 28.03 -35.16
CA ARG A 341 -33.86 26.86 -34.79
C ARG A 341 -32.61 26.76 -35.65
N GLU A 342 -31.46 26.63 -35.02
CA GLU A 342 -30.18 26.39 -35.66
C GLU A 342 -29.44 25.21 -35.03
N THR A 343 -28.64 24.53 -35.83
CA THR A 343 -27.71 23.50 -35.35
C THR A 343 -26.34 24.15 -35.23
N LEU A 344 -25.80 24.22 -34.02
CA LEU A 344 -24.48 24.82 -33.77
C LEU A 344 -23.36 23.87 -34.20
N GLN A 345 -23.50 22.59 -33.85
CA GLN A 345 -22.52 21.55 -34.16
C GLN A 345 -23.23 20.21 -34.36
N ASP A 346 -22.77 19.43 -35.34
CA ASP A 346 -23.31 18.12 -35.68
C ASP A 346 -22.25 17.00 -35.58
N ASN A 347 -22.68 15.75 -35.77
CA ASN A 347 -21.81 14.56 -35.70
C ASN A 347 -21.07 14.41 -34.36
N LEU A 348 -21.70 14.84 -33.27
CA LEU A 348 -21.23 14.70 -31.89
C LEU A 348 -21.97 13.53 -31.22
N GLU A 349 -21.28 12.41 -31.04
CA GLU A 349 -21.81 11.25 -30.33
C GLU A 349 -21.63 11.39 -28.83
N ASN A 350 -22.50 10.73 -28.04
CA ASN A 350 -22.40 10.67 -26.58
C ASN A 350 -22.37 12.04 -25.89
N LEU A 351 -23.14 12.99 -26.43
CA LEU A 351 -23.42 14.26 -25.77
C LEU A 351 -24.19 14.01 -24.49
N MET A 352 -23.68 14.56 -23.39
CA MET A 352 -24.31 14.52 -22.07
C MET A 352 -24.82 15.94 -21.77
N ASP A 353 -24.31 16.56 -20.71
CA ASP A 353 -24.77 17.86 -20.23
C ASP A 353 -24.14 19.06 -20.95
N ILE A 354 -24.76 20.24 -20.82
CA ILE A 354 -24.39 21.48 -21.50
C ILE A 354 -24.72 22.71 -20.65
N HIS A 355 -23.74 23.60 -20.48
CA HIS A 355 -23.89 24.86 -19.75
C HIS A 355 -23.22 26.02 -20.50
N VAL A 356 -23.75 27.24 -20.38
CA VAL A 356 -23.06 28.44 -20.86
C VAL A 356 -22.24 29.04 -19.72
N PHE A 357 -20.92 29.06 -19.87
CA PHE A 357 -20.03 29.81 -18.98
C PHE A 357 -20.16 31.30 -19.28
N HIS A 358 -20.41 32.12 -18.26
CA HIS A 358 -20.42 33.58 -18.40
C HIS A 358 -20.04 34.27 -17.09
N ARG A 359 -19.37 35.43 -17.14
CA ARG A 359 -18.99 36.14 -15.89
C ARG A 359 -20.12 36.95 -15.25
N HIS A 360 -21.25 37.11 -15.94
CA HIS A 360 -22.35 37.98 -15.53
C HIS A 360 -23.46 37.22 -14.78
N ARG A 361 -23.28 36.92 -13.48
CA ARG A 361 -24.38 36.39 -12.62
C ARG A 361 -25.01 37.52 -11.78
N PRO A 362 -26.29 37.40 -11.38
CA PRO A 362 -26.91 38.33 -10.44
C PRO A 362 -26.12 38.39 -9.12
N GLN A 363 -25.80 39.59 -8.66
CA GLN A 363 -25.16 39.80 -7.36
C GLN A 363 -26.24 39.75 -6.27
N VAL A 364 -26.09 38.83 -5.31
CA VAL A 364 -27.04 38.62 -4.21
C VAL A 364 -26.29 38.76 -2.89
N HIS A 365 -26.78 39.64 -2.01
CA HIS A 365 -26.22 39.76 -0.67
C HIS A 365 -26.96 38.86 0.31
N THR A 366 -26.21 38.04 1.06
CA THR A 366 -26.79 37.09 2.01
C THR A 366 -26.12 37.19 3.37
N ALA A 367 -26.84 36.80 4.42
CA ALA A 367 -26.27 36.75 5.78
C ALA A 367 -25.14 35.72 5.91
N CYS A 368 -25.08 34.71 5.04
CA CYS A 368 -24.00 33.72 5.01
C CYS A 368 -22.65 34.33 4.58
N GLU A 369 -22.63 35.45 3.84
CA GLU A 369 -21.38 36.10 3.41
C GLU A 369 -20.57 36.63 4.61
N VAL A 370 -21.25 37.12 5.65
CA VAL A 370 -20.63 37.71 6.84
C VAL A 370 -20.57 36.67 7.94
N SER A 371 -19.36 36.22 8.28
CA SER A 371 -19.13 35.25 9.36
C SER A 371 -19.91 33.93 9.21
N ASN A 372 -20.14 33.46 7.97
CA ASN A 372 -20.88 32.22 7.69
C ASN A 372 -22.28 32.19 8.33
N GLY A 373 -22.96 33.34 8.46
CA GLY A 373 -24.25 33.45 9.13
C GLY A 373 -24.24 33.16 10.64
N GLY A 374 -23.05 33.04 11.23
CA GLY A 374 -22.84 32.56 12.60
C GLY A 374 -22.93 31.03 12.74
N CYS A 375 -22.96 30.29 11.63
CA CYS A 375 -22.95 28.83 11.62
C CYS A 375 -21.53 28.29 11.87
N SER A 376 -21.43 27.23 12.67
CA SER A 376 -20.14 26.56 12.95
C SER A 376 -19.55 25.83 11.73
N HIS A 377 -20.40 25.22 10.89
CA HIS A 377 -19.98 24.40 9.75
C HIS A 377 -20.58 24.94 8.43
N LEU A 378 -21.77 24.47 8.02
CA LEU A 378 -22.42 24.90 6.78
C LEU A 378 -23.50 25.95 7.04
N CYS A 379 -23.52 27.00 6.22
CA CYS A 379 -24.61 27.96 6.08
C CYS A 379 -25.28 27.72 4.72
N LEU A 380 -26.52 27.22 4.74
CA LEU A 380 -27.30 26.95 3.53
C LEU A 380 -28.41 27.99 3.39
N LEU A 381 -28.71 28.40 2.16
CA LEU A 381 -29.80 29.33 1.90
C LEU A 381 -31.15 28.66 2.13
N SER A 382 -32.10 29.42 2.65
CA SER A 382 -33.45 28.94 2.97
C SER A 382 -34.48 29.95 2.46
N PRO A 383 -35.65 29.52 1.95
CA PRO A 383 -36.70 30.43 1.55
C PRO A 383 -37.11 31.38 2.67
N LEU A 384 -37.59 32.57 2.30
CA LEU A 384 -38.14 33.52 3.27
C LEU A 384 -39.31 32.89 4.05
N PRO A 385 -39.44 33.13 5.37
CA PRO A 385 -38.79 34.18 6.15
C PRO A 385 -37.43 33.79 6.80
N LYS A 386 -36.99 32.52 6.72
CA LYS A 386 -35.76 32.07 7.40
C LYS A 386 -34.48 32.62 6.78
N ALA A 387 -34.47 32.81 5.45
CA ALA A 387 -33.35 33.29 4.64
C ALA A 387 -32.12 32.36 4.61
N TYR A 388 -31.71 31.78 5.74
CA TYR A 388 -30.63 30.80 5.83
C TYR A 388 -30.85 29.83 7.00
N SER A 389 -30.17 28.68 6.97
CA SER A 389 -30.14 27.68 8.04
C SER A 389 -28.73 27.12 8.21
N CYS A 390 -28.36 26.78 9.44
CA CYS A 390 -27.11 26.10 9.73
C CYS A 390 -27.29 24.58 9.67
N THR A 391 -26.35 23.89 9.03
CA THR A 391 -26.37 22.42 8.89
C THR A 391 -25.01 21.84 9.27
N CYS A 392 -25.02 20.62 9.80
CA CYS A 392 -23.84 19.88 10.22
C CYS A 392 -23.45 18.82 9.18
N PRO A 393 -22.18 18.40 9.14
CA PRO A 393 -21.76 17.29 8.29
C PRO A 393 -22.49 15.99 8.64
N THR A 394 -22.51 15.04 7.70
CA THR A 394 -23.16 13.75 7.86
C THR A 394 -22.78 13.05 9.17
N GLY A 395 -23.79 12.69 9.97
CA GLY A 395 -23.64 11.95 11.24
C GLY A 395 -23.38 12.80 12.48
N ILE A 396 -23.24 14.13 12.33
CA ILE A 396 -23.05 15.08 13.44
C ILE A 396 -24.38 15.81 13.70
N ASN A 397 -24.73 15.96 14.98
CA ASN A 397 -25.99 16.60 15.38
C ASN A 397 -25.83 18.11 15.57
N LEU A 398 -26.84 18.88 15.14
CA LEU A 398 -26.95 20.32 15.41
C LEU A 398 -27.41 20.54 16.86
N GLN A 399 -26.73 21.42 17.59
CA GLN A 399 -27.05 21.73 18.98
C GLN A 399 -28.33 22.58 19.10
N SER A 400 -28.83 22.74 20.32
CA SER A 400 -30.07 23.47 20.62
C SER A 400 -30.03 24.96 20.25
N ASP A 401 -28.86 25.53 20.01
CA ASP A 401 -28.68 26.92 19.57
C ASP A 401 -28.95 27.11 18.07
N ALA A 402 -29.21 26.03 17.34
CA ALA A 402 -29.43 25.99 15.89
C ALA A 402 -28.27 26.58 15.05
N LYS A 403 -27.05 26.65 15.60
CA LYS A 403 -25.87 27.23 14.96
C LYS A 403 -24.60 26.40 15.11
N THR A 404 -24.41 25.78 16.27
CA THR A 404 -23.22 24.97 16.56
C THR A 404 -23.51 23.49 16.39
N CYS A 405 -22.56 22.76 15.81
CA CYS A 405 -22.62 21.30 15.69
C CYS A 405 -21.93 20.64 16.89
N SER A 406 -22.27 19.39 17.19
CA SER A 406 -21.47 18.59 18.14
C SER A 406 -20.04 18.41 17.62
N PRO A 407 -19.03 18.28 18.51
CA PRO A 407 -17.64 18.13 18.10
C PRO A 407 -17.35 16.84 17.30
N GLY A 408 -18.28 15.87 17.33
CA GLY A 408 -18.24 14.66 16.51
C GLY A 408 -19.51 13.83 16.69
N MET A 409 -19.49 12.60 16.17
CA MET A 409 -20.55 11.60 16.39
C MET A 409 -20.57 11.17 17.86
N THR A 410 -21.75 10.96 18.43
CA THR A 410 -21.93 10.50 19.82
C THR A 410 -21.94 8.97 19.91
N SER A 411 -22.85 8.34 19.16
CA SER A 411 -22.96 6.88 19.03
C SER A 411 -22.77 6.49 17.57
N PHE A 412 -21.78 5.65 17.29
CA PHE A 412 -21.43 5.29 15.92
C PHE A 412 -20.85 3.89 15.82
N LEU A 413 -20.94 3.32 14.62
CA LEU A 413 -20.20 2.14 14.21
C LEU A 413 -18.98 2.60 13.44
N ILE A 414 -17.81 2.08 13.76
CA ILE A 414 -16.61 2.21 12.94
C ILE A 414 -16.27 0.84 12.37
N PHE A 415 -15.91 0.77 11.10
CA PHE A 415 -15.55 -0.49 10.46
C PHE A 415 -14.40 -0.31 9.49
N ALA A 416 -13.61 -1.36 9.35
CA ALA A 416 -12.53 -1.44 8.39
C ALA A 416 -13.06 -2.03 7.08
N ARG A 417 -12.65 -1.44 5.96
CA ARG A 417 -12.53 -2.14 4.69
C ARG A 417 -11.06 -2.34 4.39
N ARG A 418 -10.74 -3.17 3.39
CA ARG A 418 -9.34 -3.45 3.02
C ARG A 418 -8.52 -2.18 2.75
N THR A 419 -9.13 -1.14 2.17
CA THR A 419 -8.44 0.06 1.68
C THR A 419 -8.75 1.34 2.44
N ASP A 420 -9.74 1.35 3.33
CA ASP A 420 -10.11 2.52 4.12
C ASP A 420 -10.84 2.13 5.42
N ILE A 421 -11.04 3.12 6.30
CA ILE A 421 -11.82 2.98 7.53
C ILE A 421 -13.01 3.93 7.44
N ARG A 422 -14.19 3.48 7.84
CA ARG A 422 -15.44 4.22 7.72
C ARG A 422 -16.23 4.24 9.02
N MET A 423 -17.05 5.27 9.18
CA MET A 423 -17.93 5.48 10.32
C MET A 423 -19.37 5.65 9.88
N VAL A 424 -20.32 5.05 10.60
CA VAL A 424 -21.76 5.23 10.43
C VAL A 424 -22.34 5.71 11.75
N SER A 425 -22.97 6.87 11.75
CA SER A 425 -23.68 7.37 12.93
C SER A 425 -24.96 6.58 13.18
N LEU A 426 -25.19 6.21 14.44
CA LEU A 426 -26.40 5.52 14.89
C LEU A 426 -27.49 6.50 15.35
N ASP A 427 -27.14 7.78 15.49
CA ASP A 427 -28.05 8.84 15.93
C ASP A 427 -28.98 9.32 14.80
N ILE A 428 -28.65 8.99 13.55
CA ILE A 428 -29.38 9.38 12.34
C ILE A 428 -30.03 8.16 11.65
N PRO A 429 -31.26 8.29 11.13
CA PRO A 429 -32.03 7.14 10.63
C PRO A 429 -31.56 6.60 9.27
N TYR A 430 -30.79 7.39 8.50
CA TYR A 430 -30.39 7.04 7.14
C TYR A 430 -29.03 6.33 7.04
N PHE A 431 -28.37 6.08 8.17
CA PHE A 431 -27.13 5.28 8.30
C PHE A 431 -26.07 5.57 7.22
N ALA A 432 -25.86 6.85 6.88
CA ALA A 432 -24.83 7.21 5.92
C ALA A 432 -23.43 6.99 6.51
N ASP A 433 -22.56 6.38 5.70
CA ASP A 433 -21.18 6.12 6.03
C ASP A 433 -20.25 7.25 5.56
N VAL A 434 -19.28 7.60 6.40
CA VAL A 434 -18.27 8.64 6.17
C VAL A 434 -16.88 8.01 6.28
N VAL A 435 -15.98 8.33 5.36
CA VAL A 435 -14.60 7.84 5.38
C VAL A 435 -13.75 8.63 6.38
N VAL A 436 -12.94 7.93 7.18
CA VAL A 436 -11.90 8.56 8.00
C VAL A 436 -10.72 8.92 7.09
N SER A 437 -10.57 10.21 6.80
CA SER A 437 -9.57 10.72 5.86
C SER A 437 -8.16 10.74 6.47
N VAL A 438 -7.48 9.59 6.46
CA VAL A 438 -6.07 9.46 6.85
C VAL A 438 -5.18 9.75 5.63
N ASN A 439 -4.13 10.56 5.80
CA ASN A 439 -3.22 10.95 4.71
C ASN A 439 -2.22 9.83 4.32
N VAL A 440 -2.66 8.57 4.32
CA VAL A 440 -1.85 7.39 4.02
C VAL A 440 -2.70 6.35 3.30
N THR A 441 -2.11 5.68 2.33
CA THR A 441 -2.77 4.57 1.61
C THR A 441 -2.77 3.32 2.48
N MET A 442 -3.96 2.86 2.88
CA MET A 442 -4.14 1.53 3.47
C MET A 442 -4.20 0.49 2.36
N LYS A 443 -3.64 -0.70 2.59
CA LYS A 443 -3.59 -1.77 1.58
C LYS A 443 -4.48 -2.95 1.93
N ASN A 444 -4.37 -3.45 3.17
CA ASN A 444 -5.20 -4.55 3.65
C ASN A 444 -5.44 -4.43 5.15
N THR A 445 -6.27 -3.46 5.52
CA THR A 445 -6.72 -3.27 6.90
C THR A 445 -7.61 -4.42 7.33
N ILE A 446 -7.31 -5.10 8.45
CA ILE A 446 -8.07 -6.26 8.92
C ILE A 446 -8.86 -5.94 10.19
N ALA A 447 -8.17 -5.78 11.32
CA ALA A 447 -8.79 -5.59 12.63
C ALA A 447 -8.80 -4.12 13.03
N ILE A 448 -9.80 -3.72 13.82
CA ILE A 448 -9.98 -2.34 14.26
C ILE A 448 -10.27 -2.27 15.76
N GLY A 449 -9.73 -1.25 16.42
CA GLY A 449 -10.01 -0.95 17.81
C GLY A 449 -10.12 0.55 18.01
N VAL A 450 -10.91 0.98 19.00
CA VAL A 450 -11.08 2.41 19.31
C VAL A 450 -10.77 2.68 20.77
N ASP A 451 -10.02 3.76 20.99
CA ASP A 451 -9.88 4.39 22.29
C ASP A 451 -10.83 5.61 22.36
N PRO A 452 -12.01 5.48 22.98
CA PRO A 452 -12.95 6.59 23.12
C PRO A 452 -12.47 7.68 24.09
N HIS A 453 -11.43 7.44 24.89
CA HIS A 453 -10.88 8.44 25.80
C HIS A 453 -9.94 9.43 25.09
N GLU A 454 -9.05 8.95 24.22
CA GLU A 454 -8.19 9.81 23.38
C GLU A 454 -8.78 10.10 22.00
N GLU A 455 -9.95 9.54 21.68
CA GLU A 455 -10.62 9.68 20.37
C GLU A 455 -9.72 9.20 19.21
N LYS A 456 -9.08 8.04 19.42
CA LYS A 456 -8.18 7.42 18.45
C LYS A 456 -8.68 6.07 17.97
N VAL A 457 -8.51 5.82 16.68
CA VAL A 457 -8.72 4.52 16.04
C VAL A 457 -7.37 3.84 15.84
N TYR A 458 -7.33 2.54 16.09
CA TYR A 458 -6.20 1.64 15.90
C TYR A 458 -6.59 0.60 14.88
N TRP A 459 -5.68 0.25 13.98
CA TRP A 459 -5.94 -0.80 13.00
C TRP A 459 -4.68 -1.58 12.66
N SER A 460 -4.89 -2.82 12.23
CA SER A 460 -3.83 -3.67 11.67
C SER A 460 -3.87 -3.68 10.14
N ASP A 461 -2.70 -3.60 9.51
CA ASP A 461 -2.54 -3.86 8.07
C ASP A 461 -1.58 -5.06 7.89
N SER A 462 -2.11 -6.14 7.34
CA SER A 462 -1.36 -7.40 7.15
C SER A 462 -0.35 -7.35 6.01
N THR A 463 -0.58 -6.53 5.00
CA THR A 463 0.34 -6.40 3.85
C THR A 463 1.50 -5.48 4.17
N LEU A 464 1.23 -4.40 4.91
CA LEU A 464 2.27 -3.50 5.42
C LEU A 464 2.96 -4.09 6.66
N ARG A 465 2.34 -5.07 7.33
CA ARG A 465 2.81 -5.71 8.58
C ARG A 465 2.98 -4.70 9.70
N LYS A 466 1.97 -3.85 9.87
CA LYS A 466 1.98 -2.76 10.84
C LYS A 466 0.69 -2.71 11.64
N ILE A 467 0.80 -2.17 12.84
CA ILE A 467 -0.35 -1.63 13.55
C ILE A 467 -0.13 -0.12 13.64
N SER A 468 -1.14 0.63 13.23
CA SER A 468 -1.11 2.09 13.15
C SER A 468 -2.30 2.66 13.93
N ARG A 469 -2.21 3.94 14.28
CA ARG A 469 -3.32 4.68 14.89
C ARG A 469 -3.45 6.09 14.31
N ALA A 470 -4.63 6.65 14.40
CA ALA A 470 -4.94 8.03 14.05
C ALA A 470 -6.09 8.53 14.92
N ALA A 471 -6.29 9.85 14.99
CA ALA A 471 -7.51 10.43 15.54
C ALA A 471 -8.73 10.09 14.66
N LEU A 472 -9.93 10.16 15.21
CA LEU A 472 -11.18 9.86 14.48
C LEU A 472 -11.44 10.82 13.30
N ASP A 473 -10.81 11.99 13.27
CA ASP A 473 -10.84 12.93 12.15
C ASP A 473 -9.78 12.61 11.06
N GLY A 474 -8.96 11.59 11.27
CA GLY A 474 -7.85 11.19 10.40
C GLY A 474 -6.52 11.92 10.65
N SER A 475 -6.47 12.86 11.60
CA SER A 475 -5.24 13.54 12.01
C SER A 475 -4.38 12.69 12.96
N GLN A 476 -3.20 13.18 13.35
CA GLN A 476 -2.29 12.51 14.30
C GLN A 476 -1.96 11.04 13.96
N PHE A 477 -1.79 10.74 12.67
CA PHE A 477 -1.36 9.42 12.22
C PHE A 477 0.02 9.05 12.76
N GLU A 478 0.15 7.84 13.30
CA GLU A 478 1.42 7.24 13.68
C GLU A 478 1.42 5.71 13.50
N ASP A 479 2.57 5.17 13.10
CA ASP A 479 2.84 3.73 13.12
C ASP A 479 3.36 3.33 14.51
N ILE A 480 2.61 2.50 15.24
CA ILE A 480 2.99 2.11 16.62
C ILE A 480 3.80 0.81 16.67
N ILE A 481 3.50 -0.14 15.79
CA ILE A 481 4.24 -1.41 15.71
C ILE A 481 4.58 -1.66 14.25
N THR A 482 5.88 -1.74 13.95
CA THR A 482 6.42 -1.86 12.58
C THR A 482 7.25 -3.12 12.35
N THR A 483 7.51 -3.90 13.40
CA THR A 483 8.40 -5.06 13.34
C THR A 483 7.80 -6.25 14.09
N GLY A 484 8.15 -7.47 13.67
CA GLY A 484 7.70 -8.69 14.33
C GLY A 484 6.20 -8.96 14.21
N LEU A 485 5.55 -8.43 13.17
CA LEU A 485 4.18 -8.76 12.81
C LEU A 485 4.19 -9.50 11.47
N LEU A 486 3.30 -10.48 11.30
CA LEU A 486 3.12 -11.18 10.03
C LEU A 486 1.69 -11.04 9.52
N THR A 487 0.70 -11.57 10.23
CA THR A 487 -0.72 -11.47 9.86
C THR A 487 -1.56 -11.24 11.11
N THR A 488 -1.80 -9.97 11.42
CA THR A 488 -2.54 -9.52 12.60
C THR A 488 -4.04 -9.47 12.34
N ASP A 489 -4.73 -10.56 12.69
CA ASP A 489 -6.14 -10.77 12.37
C ASP A 489 -7.12 -10.22 13.43
N GLY A 490 -6.66 -9.97 14.66
CA GLY A 490 -7.50 -9.44 15.73
C GLY A 490 -6.79 -8.42 16.59
N LEU A 491 -7.56 -7.42 17.04
CA LEU A 491 -7.08 -6.27 17.78
C LEU A 491 -8.10 -5.89 18.85
N ALA A 492 -7.67 -5.67 20.08
CA ALA A 492 -8.52 -5.17 21.15
C ALA A 492 -7.81 -4.09 21.97
N VAL A 493 -8.51 -2.99 22.21
CA VAL A 493 -8.00 -1.82 22.92
C VAL A 493 -8.55 -1.81 24.35
N ASP A 494 -7.67 -1.84 25.35
CA ASP A 494 -8.00 -1.53 26.74
C ASP A 494 -7.77 -0.04 27.00
N ALA A 495 -8.82 0.75 26.74
CA ALA A 495 -8.81 2.19 26.88
C ALA A 495 -8.54 2.67 28.32
N ILE A 496 -8.80 1.84 29.34
CA ILE A 496 -8.64 2.22 30.75
C ILE A 496 -7.26 1.80 31.26
N GLY A 497 -6.84 0.56 30.98
CA GLY A 497 -5.50 0.05 31.33
C GLY A 497 -4.38 0.62 30.45
N ARG A 498 -4.75 1.36 29.40
CA ARG A 498 -3.86 1.92 28.38
C ARG A 498 -2.99 0.84 27.74
N LYS A 499 -3.63 -0.26 27.33
CA LYS A 499 -2.97 -1.41 26.69
C LYS A 499 -3.64 -1.78 25.37
N LEU A 500 -2.85 -2.34 24.47
CA LEU A 500 -3.27 -2.89 23.21
C LEU A 500 -2.98 -4.38 23.20
N TYR A 501 -3.97 -5.19 22.85
CA TYR A 501 -3.87 -6.64 22.71
C TYR A 501 -4.10 -7.01 21.25
N TRP A 502 -3.29 -7.91 20.71
CA TRP A 502 -3.48 -8.39 19.35
C TRP A 502 -3.14 -9.87 19.22
N THR A 503 -3.73 -10.48 18.21
CA THR A 503 -3.49 -11.85 17.78
C THR A 503 -2.75 -11.81 16.44
N ASP A 504 -1.74 -12.65 16.29
CA ASP A 504 -1.00 -12.79 15.03
C ASP A 504 -1.04 -14.27 14.59
N THR A 505 -1.82 -14.53 13.54
CA THR A 505 -2.00 -15.84 12.91
C THR A 505 -0.72 -16.34 12.24
N GLY A 506 0.22 -15.45 11.93
CA GLY A 506 1.42 -15.79 11.20
C GLY A 506 2.57 -16.19 12.12
N THR A 507 2.58 -15.66 13.35
CA THR A 507 3.54 -16.05 14.40
C THR A 507 2.95 -16.96 15.47
N ASN A 508 1.64 -17.23 15.41
CA ASN A 508 0.87 -18.00 16.38
C ASN A 508 1.02 -17.50 17.81
N ARG A 509 0.89 -16.17 17.99
CA ARG A 509 1.09 -15.50 19.27
C ARG A 509 -0.06 -14.57 19.60
N ILE A 510 -0.31 -14.44 20.90
CA ILE A 510 -1.14 -13.37 21.48
C ILE A 510 -0.23 -12.48 22.30
N GLU A 511 -0.28 -11.19 22.02
CA GLU A 511 0.67 -10.23 22.55
C GLU A 511 -0.04 -8.99 23.10
N VAL A 512 0.67 -8.30 23.99
CA VAL A 512 0.22 -7.06 24.61
C VAL A 512 1.33 -6.02 24.58
N GLY A 513 0.94 -4.76 24.45
CA GLY A 513 1.80 -3.60 24.59
C GLY A 513 1.06 -2.42 25.16
N ASN A 514 1.77 -1.34 25.44
CA ASN A 514 1.12 -0.05 25.70
C ASN A 514 0.48 0.49 24.41
N LEU A 515 -0.44 1.44 24.53
CA LEU A 515 -1.11 2.07 23.38
C LEU A 515 -0.17 2.79 22.39
N ASN A 516 1.08 3.04 22.76
CA ASN A 516 2.13 3.58 21.88
C ASN A 516 3.04 2.48 21.29
N GLY A 517 2.70 1.20 21.45
CA GLY A 517 3.51 0.06 20.99
C GLY A 517 4.69 -0.32 21.91
N SER A 518 4.99 0.46 22.94
CA SER A 518 6.08 0.17 23.87
C SER A 518 5.79 -1.02 24.79
N MET A 519 6.84 -1.57 25.40
CA MET A 519 6.77 -2.65 26.40
C MET A 519 6.01 -3.89 25.90
N ARG A 520 6.30 -4.31 24.67
CA ARG A 520 5.71 -5.50 24.06
C ARG A 520 6.02 -6.77 24.86
N LYS A 521 4.99 -7.58 25.11
CA LYS A 521 5.08 -8.86 25.83
C LYS A 521 4.23 -9.92 25.13
N VAL A 522 4.80 -11.10 24.92
CA VAL A 522 4.07 -12.30 24.48
C VAL A 522 3.35 -12.92 25.68
N LEU A 523 2.03 -13.13 25.57
CA LEU A 523 1.20 -13.72 26.62
C LEU A 523 0.96 -15.21 26.39
N VAL A 524 0.65 -15.58 25.15
CA VAL A 524 0.34 -16.96 24.77
C VAL A 524 1.09 -17.29 23.49
N TRP A 525 1.86 -18.38 23.51
CA TRP A 525 2.71 -18.83 22.37
C TRP A 525 2.69 -20.34 22.13
N GLN A 526 2.05 -21.11 23.02
CA GLN A 526 1.95 -22.58 22.92
C GLN A 526 0.52 -22.98 22.59
N ASN A 527 0.33 -24.10 21.88
CA ASN A 527 -0.99 -24.64 21.54
C ASN A 527 -1.91 -23.58 20.91
N LEU A 528 -1.37 -22.77 20.00
CA LEU A 528 -2.11 -21.85 19.14
C LEU A 528 -1.85 -22.26 17.71
N ASP A 529 -2.92 -22.44 16.95
CA ASP A 529 -2.84 -22.82 15.55
C ASP A 529 -3.02 -21.57 14.67
N SER A 530 -4.18 -20.90 14.80
CA SER A 530 -4.52 -19.69 14.06
C SER A 530 -5.39 -18.74 14.91
N PRO A 531 -4.83 -18.01 15.89
CA PRO A 531 -5.59 -17.10 16.74
C PRO A 531 -6.13 -15.90 15.92
N ARG A 532 -7.43 -15.62 16.01
CA ARG A 532 -8.11 -14.58 15.23
C ARG A 532 -8.79 -13.55 16.12
N ALA A 533 -10.06 -13.72 16.47
CA ALA A 533 -10.81 -12.69 17.18
C ALA A 533 -10.32 -12.57 18.62
N ILE A 534 -10.30 -11.37 19.18
CA ILE A 534 -9.97 -11.14 20.58
C ILE A 534 -10.92 -10.10 21.19
N ALA A 535 -11.46 -10.39 22.37
CA ALA A 535 -12.36 -9.52 23.11
C ALA A 535 -11.97 -9.45 24.58
N LEU A 536 -12.08 -8.27 25.18
CA LEU A 536 -11.61 -7.99 26.54
C LEU A 536 -12.77 -7.70 27.49
N TYR A 537 -12.68 -8.26 28.70
CA TYR A 537 -13.52 -7.90 29.83
C TYR A 537 -12.66 -7.39 30.99
N HIS A 538 -12.20 -6.14 30.86
CA HIS A 538 -11.25 -5.51 31.80
C HIS A 538 -11.74 -5.43 33.27
N GLU A 539 -13.04 -5.31 33.53
CA GLU A 539 -13.56 -5.23 34.91
C GLU A 539 -13.38 -6.56 35.66
N MET A 540 -13.59 -7.67 34.96
CA MET A 540 -13.37 -9.03 35.48
C MET A 540 -11.94 -9.53 35.27
N GLY A 541 -11.14 -8.84 34.46
CA GLY A 541 -9.76 -9.21 34.15
C GLY A 541 -9.64 -10.45 33.26
N TYR A 542 -10.59 -10.69 32.35
CA TYR A 542 -10.54 -11.79 31.39
C TYR A 542 -10.31 -11.29 29.97
N MET A 543 -9.58 -12.09 29.18
CA MET A 543 -9.56 -11.99 27.73
C MET A 543 -10.08 -13.28 27.11
N TYR A 544 -10.77 -13.13 25.98
CA TYR A 544 -11.36 -14.21 25.21
C TYR A 544 -10.83 -14.12 23.79
N TRP A 545 -10.52 -15.25 23.18
CA TRP A 545 -10.13 -15.30 21.78
C TRP A 545 -10.62 -16.55 21.09
N THR A 546 -10.65 -16.49 19.77
CA THR A 546 -10.96 -17.63 18.91
C THR A 546 -9.70 -18.10 18.19
N ASP A 547 -9.62 -19.40 17.97
CA ASP A 547 -8.60 -20.06 17.16
C ASP A 547 -9.33 -20.93 16.15
N TRP A 548 -9.02 -20.78 14.86
CA TRP A 548 -9.71 -21.46 13.76
C TRP A 548 -8.82 -22.45 13.01
N GLY A 549 -7.62 -22.76 13.54
CA GLY A 549 -6.70 -23.70 12.90
C GLY A 549 -7.25 -25.14 12.85
N GLU A 550 -6.35 -26.13 12.80
CA GLU A 550 -6.78 -27.54 12.70
C GLU A 550 -7.75 -27.94 13.82
N ASN A 551 -7.57 -27.37 15.02
CA ASN A 551 -8.47 -27.56 16.15
C ASN A 551 -9.19 -26.26 16.52
N ALA A 552 -10.27 -25.95 15.80
CA ALA A 552 -11.08 -24.76 16.06
C ALA A 552 -11.63 -24.74 17.49
N LYS A 553 -11.35 -23.67 18.22
CA LYS A 553 -11.67 -23.54 19.64
C LYS A 553 -11.85 -22.09 20.07
N LEU A 554 -12.64 -21.92 21.13
CA LEU A 554 -12.81 -20.66 21.83
C LEU A 554 -12.20 -20.79 23.22
N GLU A 555 -11.32 -19.87 23.57
CA GLU A 555 -10.54 -19.93 24.79
C GLU A 555 -10.68 -18.66 25.63
N ARG A 556 -10.34 -18.79 26.92
CA ARG A 556 -10.32 -17.69 27.89
C ARG A 556 -9.11 -17.80 28.78
N SER A 557 -8.53 -16.67 29.16
CA SER A 557 -7.53 -16.56 30.22
C SER A 557 -7.67 -15.22 30.95
N GLY A 558 -6.93 -15.03 32.05
CA GLY A 558 -6.68 -13.70 32.59
C GLY A 558 -5.99 -12.81 31.55
N MET A 559 -6.10 -11.48 31.67
CA MET A 559 -5.44 -10.58 30.70
C MET A 559 -3.91 -10.58 30.81
N ASP A 560 -3.34 -11.34 31.74
CA ASP A 560 -1.92 -11.68 31.86
C ASP A 560 -1.55 -13.05 31.25
N GLY A 561 -2.52 -13.77 30.66
CA GLY A 561 -2.35 -15.12 30.13
C GLY A 561 -2.54 -16.24 31.15
N SER A 562 -2.73 -15.93 32.44
CA SER A 562 -2.90 -16.94 33.50
C SER A 562 -4.27 -17.62 33.43
N GLY A 563 -4.38 -18.84 34.00
CA GLY A 563 -5.67 -19.53 34.11
C GLY A 563 -6.35 -19.85 32.76
N ARG A 564 -5.55 -20.11 31.72
CA ARG A 564 -6.02 -20.47 30.38
C ARG A 564 -6.92 -21.71 30.41
N ALA A 565 -8.09 -21.60 29.80
CA ALA A 565 -9.07 -22.67 29.69
C ALA A 565 -9.76 -22.64 28.31
N VAL A 566 -9.97 -23.81 27.72
CA VAL A 566 -10.79 -23.98 26.51
C VAL A 566 -12.26 -24.01 26.94
N LEU A 567 -13.07 -23.11 26.39
CA LEU A 567 -14.50 -23.01 26.71
C LEU A 567 -15.35 -23.85 25.77
N ILE A 568 -15.06 -23.77 24.47
CA ILE A 568 -15.82 -24.45 23.41
C ILE A 568 -14.81 -25.00 22.40
N SER A 569 -14.93 -26.28 22.05
CA SER A 569 -14.07 -26.97 21.07
C SER A 569 -14.86 -27.77 20.03
N ASN A 570 -16.19 -27.84 20.18
CA ASN A 570 -17.04 -28.72 19.37
C ASN A 570 -17.95 -27.88 18.48
N ASN A 571 -18.19 -28.33 17.25
CA ASN A 571 -19.05 -27.65 16.29
C ASN A 571 -18.66 -26.17 16.10
N LEU A 572 -17.36 -25.95 15.88
CA LEU A 572 -16.77 -24.69 15.45
C LEU A 572 -16.06 -24.96 14.13
N GLY A 573 -16.20 -24.06 13.17
CA GLY A 573 -15.43 -24.08 11.94
C GLY A 573 -14.58 -22.81 11.87
N TRP A 574 -15.17 -21.69 11.49
CA TRP A 574 -14.46 -20.41 11.34
C TRP A 574 -15.04 -19.34 12.27
N PRO A 575 -14.73 -19.40 13.58
CA PRO A 575 -15.19 -18.42 14.56
C PRO A 575 -14.46 -17.07 14.37
N ASN A 576 -14.99 -16.22 13.49
CA ASN A 576 -14.36 -14.98 13.03
C ASN A 576 -14.60 -13.79 13.94
N GLY A 577 -15.84 -13.60 14.40
CA GLY A 577 -16.24 -12.43 15.18
C GLY A 577 -16.48 -12.80 16.63
N LEU A 578 -16.07 -11.96 17.58
CA LEU A 578 -16.21 -12.22 19.01
C LEU A 578 -16.55 -10.92 19.76
N ALA A 579 -17.62 -10.96 20.57
CA ALA A 579 -18.05 -9.84 21.39
C ALA A 579 -18.47 -10.30 22.80
N VAL A 580 -18.22 -9.46 23.80
CA VAL A 580 -18.57 -9.74 25.21
C VAL A 580 -19.68 -8.80 25.66
N ASP A 581 -20.86 -9.33 25.96
CA ASP A 581 -21.93 -8.56 26.59
C ASP A 581 -21.67 -8.46 28.10
N LYS A 582 -21.08 -7.32 28.49
CA LYS A 582 -20.78 -7.01 29.90
C LYS A 582 -22.04 -6.96 30.77
N ALA A 583 -23.16 -6.46 30.24
CA ALA A 583 -24.40 -6.29 31.00
C ALA A 583 -25.17 -7.61 31.13
N GLY A 584 -25.24 -8.38 30.04
CA GLY A 584 -25.88 -9.70 30.02
C GLY A 584 -25.05 -10.83 30.61
N SER A 585 -23.74 -10.62 30.83
CA SER A 585 -22.77 -11.66 31.20
C SER A 585 -22.76 -12.83 30.20
N GLN A 586 -22.75 -12.49 28.90
CA GLN A 586 -22.75 -13.44 27.79
C GLN A 586 -21.58 -13.18 26.83
N LEU A 587 -21.12 -14.26 26.21
CA LEU A 587 -20.16 -14.25 25.12
C LEU A 587 -20.89 -14.56 23.82
N LEU A 588 -20.68 -13.73 22.80
CA LEU A 588 -21.27 -13.88 21.48
C LEU A 588 -20.16 -14.08 20.46
N TRP A 589 -20.34 -15.02 19.52
CA TRP A 589 -19.41 -15.20 18.43
C TRP A 589 -20.15 -15.52 17.13
N ALA A 590 -19.49 -15.19 16.02
CA ALA A 590 -19.99 -15.46 14.68
C ALA A 590 -19.07 -16.46 13.98
N ASP A 591 -19.66 -17.54 13.48
CA ASP A 591 -18.94 -18.61 12.79
C ASP A 591 -19.36 -18.64 11.31
N ALA A 592 -18.39 -18.35 10.43
CA ALA A 592 -18.63 -18.24 9.00
C ALA A 592 -18.72 -19.58 8.27
N HIS A 593 -18.20 -20.66 8.86
CA HIS A 593 -18.28 -21.99 8.26
C HIS A 593 -19.61 -22.68 8.61
N THR A 594 -20.08 -22.48 9.83
CA THR A 594 -21.37 -23.04 10.28
C THR A 594 -22.57 -22.13 10.00
N GLU A 595 -22.32 -20.94 9.47
CA GLU A 595 -23.32 -19.93 9.07
C GLU A 595 -24.24 -19.50 10.22
N ARG A 596 -23.66 -19.28 11.40
CA ARG A 596 -24.41 -19.03 12.66
C ARG A 596 -23.76 -17.95 13.51
N ILE A 597 -24.61 -17.20 14.21
CA ILE A 597 -24.21 -16.39 15.36
C ILE A 597 -24.75 -17.08 16.61
N GLU A 598 -23.88 -17.33 17.57
CA GLU A 598 -24.18 -18.07 18.79
C GLU A 598 -23.85 -17.24 20.03
N ALA A 599 -24.48 -17.59 21.14
CA ALA A 599 -24.20 -17.01 22.44
C ALA A 599 -24.09 -18.10 23.51
N ALA A 600 -23.24 -17.84 24.49
CA ALA A 600 -23.07 -18.67 25.69
C ALA A 600 -22.80 -17.78 26.90
N ASP A 601 -22.85 -18.34 28.09
CA ASP A 601 -22.39 -17.65 29.30
C ASP A 601 -20.87 -17.44 29.24
N LEU A 602 -20.33 -16.52 30.05
CA LEU A 602 -18.88 -16.23 30.12
C LEU A 602 -17.98 -17.42 30.49
N ASN A 603 -18.57 -18.53 30.95
CA ASN A 603 -17.91 -19.81 31.25
C ASN A 603 -18.11 -20.88 30.16
N GLY A 604 -18.76 -20.54 29.04
CA GLY A 604 -19.10 -21.49 27.96
C GLY A 604 -20.36 -22.33 28.20
N ALA A 605 -21.04 -22.15 29.33
CA ALA A 605 -22.30 -22.82 29.65
C ALA A 605 -23.48 -22.21 28.87
N ASN A 606 -24.62 -22.91 28.83
CA ASN A 606 -25.87 -22.43 28.21
C ASN A 606 -25.73 -21.94 26.75
N ARG A 607 -24.87 -22.60 25.97
CA ARG A 607 -24.70 -22.32 24.53
C ARG A 607 -26.03 -22.45 23.79
N ARG A 608 -26.37 -21.42 23.02
CA ARG A 608 -27.56 -21.35 22.16
C ARG A 608 -27.22 -20.63 20.85
N THR A 609 -27.91 -21.01 19.78
CA THR A 609 -27.84 -20.29 18.50
C THR A 609 -28.79 -19.09 18.54
N LEU A 610 -28.28 -17.89 18.23
CA LEU A 610 -29.06 -16.66 18.17
C LEU A 610 -29.59 -16.39 16.75
N LEU A 611 -28.73 -16.50 15.73
CA LEU A 611 -29.08 -16.24 14.34
C LEU A 611 -28.62 -17.39 13.43
N SER A 612 -29.49 -17.82 12.52
CA SER A 612 -29.16 -18.74 11.44
C SER A 612 -30.25 -18.72 10.35
N PRO A 613 -29.89 -18.74 9.06
CA PRO A 613 -28.54 -18.73 8.50
C PRO A 613 -27.92 -17.32 8.46
N VAL A 614 -26.58 -17.24 8.57
CA VAL A 614 -25.78 -16.03 8.32
C VAL A 614 -24.72 -16.40 7.29
N GLN A 615 -24.60 -15.68 6.18
CA GLN A 615 -23.86 -16.16 5.01
C GLN A 615 -22.34 -16.25 5.28
N HIS A 616 -21.70 -15.13 5.64
CA HIS A 616 -20.27 -15.14 5.93
C HIS A 616 -19.88 -14.02 6.91
N PRO A 617 -20.27 -14.12 8.19
CA PRO A 617 -19.97 -13.09 9.17
C PRO A 617 -18.47 -13.03 9.49
N TYR A 618 -17.92 -11.82 9.55
CA TYR A 618 -16.52 -11.58 9.89
C TYR A 618 -16.38 -10.85 11.22
N GLY A 619 -16.64 -9.55 11.26
CA GLY A 619 -16.64 -8.74 12.47
C GLY A 619 -17.97 -8.83 13.21
N LEU A 620 -17.92 -8.79 14.54
CA LEU A 620 -19.10 -8.82 15.42
C LEU A 620 -18.90 -7.85 16.58
N THR A 621 -19.84 -6.95 16.76
CA THR A 621 -19.83 -5.98 17.86
C THR A 621 -21.23 -5.81 18.43
N LEU A 622 -21.34 -5.15 19.58
CA LEU A 622 -22.61 -4.91 20.26
C LEU A 622 -22.69 -3.50 20.81
N LEU A 623 -23.90 -2.94 20.77
CA LEU A 623 -24.23 -1.69 21.44
C LEU A 623 -25.67 -1.78 21.95
N ASP A 624 -25.85 -1.42 23.22
CA ASP A 624 -27.13 -1.47 23.94
C ASP A 624 -27.85 -2.82 23.85
N SER A 625 -28.99 -2.86 23.14
CA SER A 625 -29.83 -4.05 22.92
C SER A 625 -29.59 -4.71 21.56
N TYR A 626 -28.63 -4.23 20.78
CA TYR A 626 -28.40 -4.68 19.40
C TYR A 626 -27.02 -5.30 19.21
N ILE A 627 -26.96 -6.29 18.33
CA ILE A 627 -25.73 -6.81 17.73
C ILE A 627 -25.58 -6.29 16.31
N TYR A 628 -24.34 -6.08 15.90
CA TYR A 628 -23.97 -5.65 14.56
C TYR A 628 -22.88 -6.55 14.03
N TRP A 629 -22.99 -6.97 12.78
CA TRP A 629 -21.97 -7.78 12.13
C TRP A 629 -21.76 -7.37 10.68
N THR A 630 -20.53 -7.59 10.21
CA THR A 630 -20.17 -7.46 8.80
C THR A 630 -20.29 -8.82 8.12
N ASP A 631 -20.84 -8.84 6.91
CA ASP A 631 -21.00 -10.05 6.13
C ASP A 631 -20.31 -9.88 4.76
N TRP A 632 -19.33 -10.76 4.49
CA TRP A 632 -18.50 -10.69 3.27
C TRP A 632 -19.28 -10.99 1.99
N GLN A 633 -20.20 -11.95 2.06
CA GLN A 633 -20.90 -12.45 0.88
C GLN A 633 -21.99 -11.47 0.43
N THR A 634 -22.74 -10.93 1.39
CA THR A 634 -23.76 -9.90 1.13
C THR A 634 -23.17 -8.49 1.00
N ARG A 635 -21.88 -8.30 1.29
CA ARG A 635 -21.18 -7.01 1.23
C ARG A 635 -21.89 -5.92 2.04
N SER A 636 -22.34 -6.29 3.24
CA SER A 636 -23.22 -5.43 4.03
C SER A 636 -23.05 -5.56 5.54
N ILE A 637 -23.53 -4.54 6.24
CA ILE A 637 -23.61 -4.49 7.71
C ILE A 637 -25.07 -4.71 8.10
N HIS A 638 -25.29 -5.67 9.01
CA HIS A 638 -26.60 -6.01 9.53
C HIS A 638 -26.69 -5.70 11.02
N ARG A 639 -27.93 -5.51 11.49
CA ARG A 639 -28.27 -5.32 12.91
C ARG A 639 -29.36 -6.29 13.31
N ALA A 640 -29.29 -6.87 14.51
CA ALA A 640 -30.37 -7.67 15.10
C ALA A 640 -30.47 -7.43 16.62
N ASP A 641 -31.61 -7.83 17.21
CA ASP A 641 -31.79 -7.82 18.67
C ASP A 641 -30.86 -8.83 19.34
N LYS A 642 -30.10 -8.41 20.34
CA LYS A 642 -29.05 -9.26 20.95
C LYS A 642 -29.59 -10.48 21.68
N ASP A 643 -30.78 -10.37 22.28
CA ASP A 643 -31.34 -11.41 23.15
C ASP A 643 -32.15 -12.47 22.37
N THR A 644 -32.81 -12.04 21.29
CA THR A 644 -33.76 -12.85 20.52
C THR A 644 -33.24 -13.22 19.12
N GLY A 645 -32.28 -12.47 18.57
CA GLY A 645 -31.90 -12.55 17.16
C GLY A 645 -33.00 -12.06 16.21
N ALA A 646 -34.05 -11.42 16.70
CA ALA A 646 -35.14 -10.90 15.87
C ALA A 646 -34.80 -9.53 15.26
N ASN A 647 -35.71 -9.02 14.43
CA ASN A 647 -35.63 -7.67 13.84
C ASN A 647 -34.32 -7.41 13.07
N VAL A 648 -33.95 -8.34 12.19
CA VAL A 648 -32.78 -8.18 11.32
C VAL A 648 -33.04 -7.02 10.35
N ILE A 649 -32.19 -5.98 10.43
CA ILE A 649 -32.23 -4.80 9.55
C ILE A 649 -30.89 -4.65 8.85
N LEU A 650 -30.95 -4.38 7.55
CA LEU A 650 -29.81 -3.98 6.76
C LEU A 650 -29.44 -2.53 7.10
N VAL A 651 -28.27 -2.33 7.72
CA VAL A 651 -27.78 -0.99 8.08
C VAL A 651 -27.17 -0.31 6.87
N ARG A 652 -26.30 -1.03 6.15
CA ARG A 652 -25.63 -0.52 4.94
C ARG A 652 -25.23 -1.66 4.01
N ALA A 653 -25.44 -1.48 2.70
CA ALA A 653 -25.06 -2.43 1.64
C ALA A 653 -24.02 -1.83 0.69
N ASN A 654 -23.61 -2.62 -0.31
CA ASN A 654 -22.63 -2.25 -1.35
C ASN A 654 -21.26 -1.85 -0.79
N LEU A 655 -20.81 -2.54 0.27
CA LEU A 655 -19.51 -2.32 0.90
C LEU A 655 -18.57 -3.49 0.57
N PRO A 656 -17.80 -3.42 -0.54
CA PRO A 656 -16.83 -4.47 -0.86
C PRO A 656 -15.66 -4.46 0.12
N GLY A 657 -15.12 -5.65 0.39
CA GLY A 657 -13.94 -5.79 1.25
C GLY A 657 -14.15 -5.36 2.69
N LEU A 658 -15.37 -5.46 3.23
CA LEU A 658 -15.66 -5.30 4.66
C LEU A 658 -14.80 -6.25 5.49
N MET A 659 -14.27 -5.79 6.62
CA MET A 659 -13.47 -6.60 7.53
C MET A 659 -14.09 -6.52 8.92
N ASP A 660 -13.38 -5.94 9.88
CA ASP A 660 -13.83 -5.84 11.27
C ASP A 660 -14.73 -4.62 11.52
N ILE A 661 -15.52 -4.66 12.60
CA ILE A 661 -16.47 -3.62 13.00
C ILE A 661 -16.47 -3.45 14.52
N GLN A 662 -16.52 -2.20 14.98
CA GLN A 662 -16.56 -1.83 16.39
C GLN A 662 -17.64 -0.77 16.62
N ALA A 663 -18.50 -1.01 17.61
CA ALA A 663 -19.46 0.00 18.06
C ALA A 663 -18.86 0.85 19.19
N VAL A 664 -19.14 2.15 19.15
CA VAL A 664 -18.61 3.14 20.10
C VAL A 664 -19.73 4.08 20.52
N ASP A 665 -19.86 4.28 21.83
CA ASP A 665 -20.69 5.33 22.44
C ASP A 665 -19.81 6.17 23.36
N ARG A 666 -19.64 7.45 23.02
CA ARG A 666 -18.80 8.40 23.77
C ARG A 666 -19.42 8.85 25.09
N ALA A 667 -20.74 8.77 25.23
CA ALA A 667 -21.43 9.16 26.45
C ALA A 667 -21.32 8.09 27.54
N ARG A 668 -21.04 6.82 27.14
CA ARG A 668 -20.96 5.70 28.07
C ARG A 668 -19.65 5.74 28.89
N PRO A 669 -19.71 5.68 30.23
CA PRO A 669 -18.51 5.60 31.05
C PRO A 669 -17.76 4.31 30.76
N LEU A 670 -16.43 4.39 30.70
CA LEU A 670 -15.57 3.28 30.29
C LEU A 670 -15.53 2.12 31.30
N GLY A 671 -16.07 2.30 32.51
CA GLY A 671 -16.04 1.31 33.58
C GLY A 671 -14.80 1.45 34.46
N PHE A 672 -14.45 0.39 35.18
CA PHE A 672 -13.28 0.37 36.06
C PHE A 672 -12.24 -0.66 35.60
N ASN A 673 -10.96 -0.35 35.78
CA ASN A 673 -9.85 -1.28 35.59
C ASN A 673 -8.93 -1.21 36.81
N LYS A 674 -8.58 -2.36 37.38
CA LYS A 674 -7.69 -2.48 38.55
C LYS A 674 -6.32 -1.83 38.31
N CYS A 675 -5.88 -1.74 37.05
CA CYS A 675 -4.62 -1.12 36.61
C CYS A 675 -4.74 0.38 36.27
N GLY A 676 -5.93 0.98 36.29
CA GLY A 676 -6.16 2.33 35.78
C GLY A 676 -5.46 3.45 36.58
N VAL A 677 -5.13 3.22 37.86
CA VAL A 677 -4.45 4.21 38.70
C VAL A 677 -2.96 3.89 38.79
N ARG A 678 -2.10 4.81 38.33
CA ARG A 678 -0.62 4.70 38.36
C ARG A 678 -0.09 3.34 37.84
N ASN A 679 -0.73 2.75 36.82
CA ASN A 679 -0.37 1.45 36.26
C ASN A 679 -0.26 0.34 37.33
N GLY A 680 -1.10 0.38 38.37
CA GLY A 680 -1.06 -0.58 39.48
C GLY A 680 0.21 -0.54 40.34
N GLY A 681 1.09 0.46 40.16
CA GLY A 681 2.42 0.48 40.78
C GLY A 681 3.49 -0.29 40.00
N CYS A 682 3.13 -0.92 38.87
CA CYS A 682 4.05 -1.67 38.02
C CYS A 682 4.94 -0.72 37.22
N SER A 683 6.24 -1.05 37.11
CA SER A 683 7.17 -0.21 36.37
C SER A 683 7.02 -0.28 34.85
N HIS A 684 6.47 -1.39 34.32
CA HIS A 684 6.27 -1.63 32.87
C HIS A 684 4.80 -1.90 32.54
N LEU A 685 4.33 -3.15 32.60
CA LEU A 685 2.95 -3.52 32.31
C LEU A 685 2.21 -3.89 33.59
N CYS A 686 0.96 -3.45 33.72
CA CYS A 686 -0.01 -3.97 34.67
C CYS A 686 -1.10 -4.68 33.89
N LEU A 687 -1.34 -5.95 34.23
CA LEU A 687 -2.28 -6.82 33.53
C LEU A 687 -3.31 -7.33 34.56
N PRO A 688 -4.60 -6.98 34.40
CA PRO A 688 -5.62 -7.42 35.35
C PRO A 688 -5.93 -8.91 35.16
N HIS A 689 -6.22 -9.58 36.26
CA HIS A 689 -6.72 -10.96 36.27
C HIS A 689 -7.85 -11.09 37.31
N PRO A 690 -8.59 -12.21 37.35
CA PRO A 690 -9.80 -12.29 38.17
C PRO A 690 -9.56 -12.01 39.66
N THR A 691 -8.45 -12.50 40.20
CA THR A 691 -8.09 -12.33 41.62
C THR A 691 -7.35 -11.03 41.93
N GLY A 692 -6.93 -10.23 40.94
CA GLY A 692 -6.13 -9.03 41.19
C GLY A 692 -5.56 -8.39 39.92
N PHE A 693 -4.31 -7.98 39.97
CA PHE A 693 -3.50 -7.60 38.81
C PHE A 693 -2.09 -8.14 39.01
N SER A 694 -1.38 -8.38 37.91
CA SER A 694 0.01 -8.81 37.93
C SER A 694 0.87 -7.81 37.17
N CYS A 695 2.07 -7.53 37.70
CA CYS A 695 3.05 -6.75 36.98
C CYS A 695 3.83 -7.64 36.03
N ALA A 696 4.05 -7.16 34.81
CA ALA A 696 4.69 -7.93 33.77
C ALA A 696 5.76 -7.12 33.05
N CYS A 697 6.87 -7.81 32.75
CA CYS A 697 8.00 -7.24 32.01
C CYS A 697 7.88 -7.54 30.51
N PRO A 698 8.49 -6.69 29.65
CA PRO A 698 8.60 -6.96 28.23
C PRO A 698 9.23 -8.33 27.96
N THR A 699 8.97 -8.89 26.78
CA THR A 699 9.48 -10.21 26.38
C THR A 699 11.00 -10.31 26.58
N GLY A 700 11.43 -11.40 27.22
CA GLY A 700 12.84 -11.69 27.50
C GLY A 700 13.44 -10.98 28.72
N ILE A 701 12.69 -10.13 29.43
CA ILE A 701 13.14 -9.44 30.65
C ILE A 701 12.48 -10.08 31.88
N GLN A 702 13.26 -10.31 32.95
CA GLN A 702 12.76 -10.87 34.21
C GLN A 702 12.16 -9.80 35.14
N LEU A 703 11.17 -10.21 35.93
CA LEU A 703 10.56 -9.42 37.00
C LEU A 703 11.41 -9.58 38.27
N LYS A 704 11.69 -8.47 38.95
CA LYS A 704 12.46 -8.48 40.20
C LYS A 704 11.65 -9.09 41.34
N ARG A 705 12.35 -9.37 42.45
CA ARG A 705 11.77 -9.94 43.69
C ARG A 705 10.70 -9.07 44.35
N ASP A 706 10.59 -7.80 43.98
CA ASP A 706 9.54 -6.91 44.47
C ASP A 706 8.18 -7.12 43.76
N GLU A 707 8.14 -7.99 42.74
CA GLU A 707 6.98 -8.29 41.90
C GLU A 707 6.38 -7.05 41.22
N GLN A 708 7.14 -5.95 41.11
CA GLN A 708 6.65 -4.67 40.57
C GLN A 708 7.59 -4.06 39.54
N THR A 709 8.91 -4.24 39.71
CA THR A 709 9.92 -3.65 38.84
C THR A 709 10.61 -4.71 37.98
N CYS A 710 11.02 -4.31 36.77
CA CYS A 710 11.73 -5.19 35.85
C CYS A 710 13.22 -4.88 35.84
N ASP A 711 14.02 -5.88 35.43
CA ASP A 711 15.42 -5.65 35.10
C ASP A 711 15.57 -4.80 33.83
N SER A 712 16.70 -4.11 33.70
CA SER A 712 16.97 -3.22 32.56
C SER A 712 17.27 -3.98 31.27
N SER A 713 17.82 -5.19 31.38
CA SER A 713 18.23 -6.04 30.27
C SER A 713 18.32 -7.51 30.71
N PRO A 714 18.17 -8.48 29.80
CA PRO A 714 18.52 -9.87 30.07
C PRO A 714 20.01 -10.01 30.42
N GLU A 715 20.34 -10.96 31.30
CA GLU A 715 21.71 -11.31 31.66
C GLU A 715 22.38 -12.15 30.56
N THR A 716 21.65 -13.13 30.01
CA THR A 716 22.14 -14.00 28.95
C THR A 716 21.13 -14.15 27.82
N TYR A 717 21.58 -13.92 26.59
CA TYR A 717 20.72 -14.01 25.42
C TYR A 717 21.48 -14.39 24.15
N LEU A 718 20.76 -15.00 23.22
CA LEU A 718 21.22 -15.21 21.86
C LEU A 718 20.93 -13.94 21.07
N LEU A 719 21.90 -13.49 20.28
CA LEU A 719 21.76 -12.42 19.30
C LEU A 719 22.02 -13.01 17.92
N PHE A 720 21.09 -12.83 16.99
CA PHE A 720 21.20 -13.41 15.66
C PHE A 720 20.68 -12.46 14.58
N SER A 721 21.24 -12.58 13.39
CA SER A 721 20.81 -11.85 12.21
C SER A 721 19.88 -12.72 11.37
N SER A 722 18.89 -12.07 10.78
CA SER A 722 18.33 -12.47 9.51
C SER A 722 18.63 -11.38 8.48
N ARG A 723 18.59 -11.70 7.19
CA ARG A 723 18.94 -10.75 6.10
C ARG A 723 18.42 -9.32 6.33
N ALA A 724 17.18 -9.17 6.78
CA ALA A 724 16.53 -7.87 6.99
C ALA A 724 16.25 -7.50 8.47
N SER A 725 16.74 -8.27 9.45
CA SER A 725 16.50 -7.93 10.86
C SER A 725 17.55 -8.49 11.80
N ILE A 726 17.83 -7.80 12.91
CA ILE A 726 18.59 -8.35 14.02
C ILE A 726 17.61 -8.65 15.16
N ARG A 727 17.74 -9.82 15.77
CA ARG A 727 16.81 -10.32 16.80
C ARG A 727 17.57 -10.89 17.98
N ARG A 728 16.93 -10.89 19.14
CA ARG A 728 17.45 -11.53 20.35
C ARG A 728 16.47 -12.54 20.93
N ILE A 729 16.99 -13.61 21.55
CA ILE A 729 16.21 -14.57 22.35
C ILE A 729 16.84 -14.61 23.74
N SER A 730 16.04 -14.32 24.77
CA SER A 730 16.52 -14.45 26.15
C SER A 730 16.69 -15.93 26.51
N LEU A 731 17.82 -16.26 27.14
CA LEU A 731 18.05 -17.57 27.72
C LEU A 731 17.64 -17.62 29.20
N ASP A 732 17.36 -16.45 29.79
CA ASP A 732 16.91 -16.31 31.18
C ASP A 732 15.41 -16.64 31.32
N THR A 733 14.64 -16.57 30.22
CA THR A 733 13.21 -16.87 30.19
C THR A 733 12.93 -18.17 29.43
N SER A 734 11.96 -18.95 29.91
CA SER A 734 11.65 -20.29 29.37
C SER A 734 10.84 -20.27 28.08
N ASP A 735 10.31 -19.11 27.69
CA ASP A 735 9.50 -18.94 26.49
C ASP A 735 10.34 -18.97 25.20
N HIS A 736 11.64 -18.66 25.29
CA HIS A 736 12.59 -18.63 24.18
C HIS A 736 12.08 -17.84 22.95
N THR A 737 11.23 -16.84 23.18
CA THR A 737 10.65 -16.03 22.11
C THR A 737 11.63 -14.97 21.63
N ASP A 738 11.59 -14.67 20.34
CA ASP A 738 12.44 -13.68 19.71
C ASP A 738 11.87 -12.27 19.84
N VAL A 739 12.77 -11.32 20.09
CA VAL A 739 12.49 -9.89 20.15
C VAL A 739 13.31 -9.18 19.08
N HIS A 740 12.63 -8.44 18.22
CA HIS A 740 13.28 -7.61 17.20
C HIS A 740 14.06 -6.45 17.85
N ILE A 741 15.26 -6.22 17.36
CA ILE A 741 16.07 -5.07 17.73
C ILE A 741 15.81 -3.96 16.69
N PRO A 742 15.38 -2.77 17.10
CA PRO A 742 14.94 -1.71 16.17
C PRO A 742 16.14 -0.96 15.56
N VAL A 743 17.05 -1.68 14.90
CA VAL A 743 18.16 -1.07 14.15
C VAL A 743 17.62 -0.58 12.80
N PRO A 744 17.78 0.72 12.45
CA PRO A 744 17.32 1.25 11.18
C PRO A 744 18.20 0.78 10.01
N GLU A 745 17.66 0.86 8.78
CA GLU A 745 18.42 0.67 7.52
C GLU A 745 19.13 -0.70 7.36
N LEU A 746 18.54 -1.79 7.82
CA LEU A 746 19.07 -3.14 7.59
C LEU A 746 18.67 -3.64 6.18
N ASN A 747 19.64 -3.90 5.30
CA ASN A 747 19.36 -4.40 3.94
C ASN A 747 19.70 -5.89 3.80
N ASN A 748 20.95 -6.25 4.11
CA ASN A 748 21.40 -7.64 4.05
C ASN A 748 22.49 -7.91 5.10
N VAL A 749 22.05 -8.11 6.35
CA VAL A 749 22.94 -8.37 7.48
C VAL A 749 23.43 -9.82 7.46
N ILE A 750 24.75 -10.02 7.37
CA ILE A 750 25.36 -11.35 7.33
C ILE A 750 25.95 -11.72 8.68
N SER A 751 27.03 -11.06 9.12
CA SER A 751 27.71 -11.37 10.37
C SER A 751 27.49 -10.29 11.42
N LEU A 752 27.50 -10.69 12.69
CA LEU A 752 27.42 -9.77 13.82
C LEU A 752 28.30 -10.22 14.99
N ASP A 753 28.77 -9.26 15.76
CA ASP A 753 29.41 -9.50 17.06
C ASP A 753 29.03 -8.39 18.04
N TYR A 754 29.30 -8.58 19.33
CA TYR A 754 28.87 -7.67 20.38
C TYR A 754 30.05 -7.21 21.24
N ASP A 755 30.07 -5.94 21.60
CA ASP A 755 31.00 -5.38 22.57
C ASP A 755 30.29 -5.16 23.90
N SER A 756 30.58 -6.01 24.90
CA SER A 756 29.98 -5.93 26.23
C SER A 756 30.48 -4.76 27.08
N VAL A 757 31.59 -4.12 26.70
CA VAL A 757 32.16 -3.00 27.45
C VAL A 757 31.40 -1.71 27.17
N ASP A 758 31.21 -1.37 25.89
CA ASP A 758 30.47 -0.16 25.47
C ASP A 758 28.99 -0.45 25.18
N GLY A 759 28.58 -1.72 25.14
CA GLY A 759 27.20 -2.15 24.90
C GLY A 759 26.74 -2.06 23.44
N LYS A 760 27.66 -2.14 22.48
CA LYS A 760 27.40 -1.94 21.04
C LYS A 760 27.38 -3.24 20.25
N ILE A 761 26.45 -3.33 19.30
CA ILE A 761 26.43 -4.39 18.29
C ILE A 761 27.23 -3.91 17.08
N TYR A 762 28.10 -4.77 16.57
CA TYR A 762 28.79 -4.61 15.30
C TYR A 762 28.19 -5.57 14.29
N TYR A 763 27.93 -5.11 13.07
CA TYR A 763 27.35 -5.94 12.03
C TYR A 763 27.80 -5.55 10.62
N THR A 764 27.78 -6.50 9.71
CA THR A 764 28.11 -6.30 8.29
C THR A 764 26.83 -6.18 7.45
N ASP A 765 26.73 -5.18 6.59
CA ASP A 765 25.71 -5.10 5.54
C ASP A 765 26.38 -5.26 4.18
N VAL A 766 26.20 -6.44 3.59
CA VAL A 766 26.85 -6.84 2.32
C VAL A 766 26.14 -6.22 1.11
N PHE A 767 24.93 -5.68 1.26
CA PHE A 767 24.30 -4.94 0.17
C PHE A 767 24.88 -3.53 0.03
N LEU A 768 25.25 -2.92 1.15
CA LEU A 768 25.83 -1.57 1.20
C LEU A 768 27.37 -1.57 1.21
N ASP A 769 28.02 -2.72 1.31
CA ASP A 769 29.48 -2.87 1.49
C ASP A 769 30.00 -2.10 2.71
N VAL A 770 29.30 -2.17 3.85
CA VAL A 770 29.66 -1.45 5.09
C VAL A 770 29.71 -2.36 6.31
N ILE A 771 30.58 -1.98 7.26
CA ILE A 771 30.51 -2.46 8.65
C ILE A 771 29.97 -1.31 9.50
N ARG A 772 28.89 -1.57 10.23
CA ARG A 772 28.21 -0.60 11.09
C ARG A 772 28.24 -1.05 12.55
N ARG A 773 28.07 -0.08 13.44
CA ARG A 773 27.79 -0.36 14.86
C ARG A 773 26.62 0.47 15.36
N SER A 774 25.86 -0.06 16.32
CA SER A 774 24.73 0.62 16.96
C SER A 774 24.54 0.12 18.39
N ASP A 775 23.80 0.90 19.17
CA ASP A 775 23.31 0.45 20.47
C ASP A 775 22.17 -0.59 20.30
N LEU A 776 21.88 -1.36 21.35
CA LEU A 776 20.78 -2.36 21.37
C LEU A 776 19.37 -1.76 21.25
N ASN A 777 19.21 -0.45 21.43
CA ASN A 777 17.95 0.27 21.20
C ASN A 777 17.87 0.89 19.79
N GLY A 778 18.88 0.65 18.93
CA GLY A 778 18.99 1.25 17.60
C GLY A 778 19.54 2.68 17.56
N SER A 779 19.85 3.30 18.71
CA SER A 779 20.47 4.64 18.75
C SER A 779 21.97 4.58 18.41
N ASN A 780 22.55 5.75 18.13
CA ASN A 780 23.98 5.92 17.84
C ASN A 780 24.50 4.98 16.74
N MET A 781 23.68 4.76 15.70
CA MET A 781 24.12 4.01 14.52
C MET A 781 25.18 4.80 13.77
N GLU A 782 26.32 4.17 13.50
CA GLU A 782 27.43 4.77 12.78
C GLU A 782 28.10 3.74 11.86
N THR A 783 28.59 4.22 10.71
CA THR A 783 29.39 3.43 9.78
C THR A 783 30.84 3.42 10.25
N VAL A 784 31.34 2.24 10.62
CA VAL A 784 32.72 2.01 11.10
C VAL A 784 33.67 1.90 9.92
N ILE A 785 33.32 1.07 8.93
CA ILE A 785 34.07 0.92 7.67
C ILE A 785 33.10 1.12 6.52
N GLY A 786 33.35 2.14 5.69
CA GLY A 786 32.48 2.51 4.57
C GLY A 786 33.08 2.32 3.17
N GLN A 787 34.33 1.85 3.08
CA GLN A 787 35.03 1.70 1.79
C GLN A 787 35.94 0.47 1.81
N GLY A 788 36.24 -0.06 0.63
CA GLY A 788 37.19 -1.16 0.49
C GLY A 788 36.71 -2.49 1.07
N LEU A 789 35.39 -2.70 1.13
CA LEU A 789 34.76 -3.98 1.44
C LEU A 789 34.10 -4.54 0.16
N LYS A 790 33.86 -5.85 0.11
CA LYS A 790 33.12 -6.48 -1.00
C LYS A 790 32.16 -7.57 -0.56
N THR A 791 32.62 -8.59 0.17
CA THR A 791 31.72 -9.59 0.77
C THR A 791 32.28 -10.02 2.12
N THR A 792 31.88 -9.28 3.16
CA THR A 792 32.30 -9.53 4.54
C THR A 792 31.42 -10.57 5.22
N ASP A 793 31.93 -11.79 5.35
CA ASP A 793 31.16 -12.95 5.82
C ASP A 793 31.34 -13.26 7.31
N GLY A 794 32.41 -12.76 7.95
CA GLY A 794 32.69 -13.00 9.36
C GLY A 794 33.25 -11.78 10.07
N LEU A 795 32.84 -11.61 11.32
CA LEU A 795 33.20 -10.48 12.19
C LEU A 795 33.57 -11.00 13.58
N ALA A 796 34.62 -10.44 14.19
CA ALA A 796 35.01 -10.75 15.56
C ALA A 796 35.58 -9.53 16.28
N VAL A 797 35.08 -9.27 17.50
CA VAL A 797 35.49 -8.18 18.38
C VAL A 797 36.51 -8.69 19.39
N ASP A 798 37.70 -8.06 19.42
CA ASP A 798 38.63 -8.16 20.54
C ASP A 798 38.26 -7.09 21.57
N TRP A 799 37.44 -7.50 22.55
CA TRP A 799 36.99 -6.64 23.65
C TRP A 799 38.12 -6.17 24.58
N VAL A 800 39.27 -6.87 24.59
CA VAL A 800 40.40 -6.53 25.46
C VAL A 800 41.27 -5.47 24.80
N ALA A 801 41.74 -5.71 23.57
CA ALA A 801 42.59 -4.76 22.86
C ALA A 801 41.81 -3.63 22.17
N ARG A 802 40.48 -3.73 22.10
CA ARG A 802 39.57 -2.80 21.38
C ARG A 802 39.83 -2.79 19.87
N ASN A 803 40.02 -3.97 19.28
CA ASN A 803 40.22 -4.16 17.84
C ASN A 803 39.06 -4.96 17.23
N LEU A 804 38.72 -4.67 15.97
CA LEU A 804 37.69 -5.35 15.18
C LEU A 804 38.37 -6.13 14.04
N TYR A 805 38.09 -7.42 13.93
CA TYR A 805 38.61 -8.31 12.91
C TYR A 805 37.49 -8.76 11.97
N TRP A 806 37.77 -8.87 10.67
CA TRP A 806 36.80 -9.41 9.71
C TRP A 806 37.48 -10.18 8.58
N THR A 807 36.71 -11.06 7.97
CA THR A 807 37.03 -11.79 6.74
C THR A 807 36.30 -11.14 5.58
N ASP A 808 37.00 -10.88 4.47
CA ASP A 808 36.39 -10.44 3.20
C ASP A 808 36.68 -11.48 2.12
N THR A 809 35.66 -12.29 1.84
CA THR A 809 35.68 -13.34 0.82
C THR A 809 35.85 -12.78 -0.58
N GLY A 810 35.38 -11.55 -0.83
CA GLY A 810 35.39 -10.95 -2.16
C GLY A 810 36.75 -10.37 -2.52
N ARG A 811 37.59 -10.15 -1.51
CA ARG A 811 38.97 -9.64 -1.60
C ARG A 811 40.03 -10.66 -1.19
N ASN A 812 39.61 -11.81 -0.65
CA ASN A 812 40.45 -12.85 -0.07
C ASN A 812 41.40 -12.28 1.02
N THR A 813 40.87 -11.42 1.89
CA THR A 813 41.65 -10.77 2.97
C THR A 813 41.06 -11.03 4.35
N ILE A 814 41.93 -11.03 5.36
CA ILE A 814 41.59 -10.87 6.76
C ILE A 814 42.20 -9.56 7.22
N GLU A 815 41.37 -8.68 7.76
CA GLU A 815 41.73 -7.32 8.10
C GLU A 815 41.36 -7.00 9.55
N VAL A 816 41.98 -5.95 10.06
CA VAL A 816 41.76 -5.45 11.41
C VAL A 816 41.73 -3.94 11.44
N ALA A 817 40.93 -3.38 12.33
CA ALA A 817 40.92 -1.97 12.66
C ALA A 817 40.66 -1.81 14.17
N ARG A 818 40.72 -0.57 14.67
CA ARG A 818 40.17 -0.25 15.99
C ARG A 818 38.66 -0.34 15.93
N LEU A 819 38.02 -0.44 17.09
CA LEU A 819 36.56 -0.53 17.20
C LEU A 819 35.80 0.70 16.66
N ASP A 820 36.47 1.83 16.44
CA ASP A 820 35.93 3.03 15.77
C ASP A 820 36.23 3.08 14.26
N GLY A 821 36.90 2.06 13.71
CA GLY A 821 37.27 1.96 12.30
C GLY A 821 38.63 2.59 11.96
N SER A 822 39.27 3.26 12.91
CA SER A 822 40.61 3.84 12.72
C SER A 822 41.71 2.78 12.67
N SER A 823 42.91 3.20 12.26
CA SER A 823 44.10 2.35 12.23
C SER A 823 43.92 1.02 11.44
N ARG A 824 43.26 1.07 10.28
CA ARG A 824 42.99 -0.13 9.45
C ARG A 824 44.28 -0.77 8.93
N LYS A 825 44.35 -2.10 8.99
CA LYS A 825 45.47 -2.92 8.53
C LYS A 825 45.01 -4.26 7.95
N VAL A 826 45.58 -4.66 6.82
CA VAL A 826 45.45 -6.01 6.26
C VAL A 826 46.42 -6.95 6.96
N LEU A 827 45.90 -7.99 7.62
CA LEU A 827 46.69 -8.96 8.37
C LEU A 827 47.14 -10.12 7.49
N ILE A 828 46.21 -10.68 6.72
CA ILE A 828 46.46 -11.86 5.87
C ILE A 828 45.81 -11.60 4.52
N ASN A 829 46.59 -11.73 3.44
CA ASN A 829 46.14 -11.55 2.06
C ASN A 829 46.70 -12.62 1.11
N ASN A 830 47.41 -13.61 1.64
CA ASN A 830 48.07 -14.66 0.88
C ASN A 830 47.47 -16.02 1.25
N SER A 831 47.33 -16.91 0.26
CA SER A 831 46.82 -18.27 0.46
C SER A 831 45.47 -18.31 1.19
N LEU A 832 44.62 -17.31 0.93
CA LEU A 832 43.20 -17.29 1.30
C LEU A 832 42.41 -17.44 0.01
N ASP A 833 41.39 -18.28 0.04
CA ASP A 833 40.52 -18.49 -1.10
C ASP A 833 39.11 -18.00 -0.77
N GLU A 834 38.44 -18.65 0.19
CA GLU A 834 37.09 -18.26 0.63
C GLU A 834 37.04 -18.18 2.17
N PRO A 835 37.71 -17.18 2.79
CA PRO A 835 37.72 -17.03 4.25
C PRO A 835 36.34 -16.63 4.77
N ARG A 836 35.79 -17.37 5.73
CA ARG A 836 34.38 -17.20 6.15
C ARG A 836 34.24 -16.86 7.63
N ALA A 837 34.13 -17.84 8.52
CA ALA A 837 33.98 -17.57 9.94
C ALA A 837 35.32 -17.16 10.58
N ILE A 838 35.26 -16.28 11.57
CA ILE A 838 36.43 -15.79 12.31
C ILE A 838 36.10 -15.72 13.81
N ALA A 839 37.05 -16.09 14.65
CA ALA A 839 36.90 -16.00 16.11
C ALA A 839 38.24 -15.65 16.78
N VAL A 840 38.18 -14.83 17.82
CA VAL A 840 39.35 -14.35 18.59
C VAL A 840 39.39 -14.98 19.99
N PHE A 841 40.60 -15.23 20.49
CA PHE A 841 40.88 -15.56 21.89
C PHE A 841 41.86 -14.53 22.50
N PRO A 842 41.38 -13.34 22.91
CA PRO A 842 42.24 -12.24 23.35
C PRO A 842 43.20 -12.57 24.50
N LYS A 843 42.74 -13.35 25.48
CA LYS A 843 43.54 -13.76 26.65
C LYS A 843 44.73 -14.68 26.29
N LYS A 844 44.66 -15.39 25.16
CA LYS A 844 45.75 -16.26 24.67
C LYS A 844 46.49 -15.68 23.46
N GLY A 845 45.94 -14.64 22.83
CA GLY A 845 46.53 -14.01 21.66
C GLY A 845 46.37 -14.82 20.38
N TYR A 846 45.30 -15.62 20.25
CA TYR A 846 45.04 -16.43 19.06
C TYR A 846 43.87 -15.91 18.23
N LEU A 847 44.02 -16.03 16.91
CA LEU A 847 43.03 -15.79 15.88
C LEU A 847 42.75 -17.10 15.15
N PHE A 848 41.47 -17.42 14.93
CA PHE A 848 41.04 -18.61 14.21
C PHE A 848 40.07 -18.22 13.11
N TRP A 849 40.15 -18.90 11.97
CA TRP A 849 39.20 -18.72 10.88
C TRP A 849 39.03 -19.99 10.05
N THR A 850 37.94 -20.02 9.29
CA THR A 850 37.64 -21.07 8.32
C THR A 850 37.86 -20.55 6.91
N ASP A 851 38.35 -21.42 6.02
CA ASP A 851 38.50 -21.14 4.58
C ASP A 851 37.98 -22.37 3.84
N TRP A 852 36.94 -22.19 3.02
CA TRP A 852 36.23 -23.29 2.35
C TRP A 852 36.47 -23.35 0.84
N GLY A 853 37.48 -22.62 0.33
CA GLY A 853 37.78 -22.61 -1.09
C GLY A 853 38.30 -23.96 -1.62
N HIS A 854 39.17 -23.92 -2.63
CA HIS A 854 39.67 -25.12 -3.31
C HIS A 854 40.23 -26.21 -2.37
N ILE A 855 40.81 -25.81 -1.23
CA ILE A 855 41.20 -26.72 -0.15
C ILE A 855 40.58 -26.21 1.14
N ALA A 856 39.49 -26.86 1.56
CA ALA A 856 38.83 -26.56 2.83
C ALA A 856 39.76 -26.78 4.03
N LYS A 857 39.90 -25.76 4.86
CA LYS A 857 40.82 -25.75 6.00
C LYS A 857 40.34 -24.85 7.13
N ILE A 858 40.77 -25.18 8.33
CA ILE A 858 40.63 -24.35 9.53
C ILE A 858 42.02 -23.96 9.98
N GLU A 859 42.26 -22.67 10.16
CA GLU A 859 43.58 -22.13 10.44
C GLU A 859 43.62 -21.36 11.76
N ARG A 860 44.83 -21.22 12.29
CA ARG A 860 45.14 -20.45 13.49
C ARG A 860 46.36 -19.58 13.25
N ALA A 861 46.32 -18.35 13.73
CA ALA A 861 47.48 -17.47 13.84
C ALA A 861 47.49 -16.77 15.21
N ASN A 862 48.53 -16.00 15.49
CA ASN A 862 48.50 -14.98 16.52
C ASN A 862 47.58 -13.81 16.09
N LEU A 863 47.16 -12.95 17.02
CA LEU A 863 46.30 -11.78 16.71
C LEU A 863 46.91 -10.77 15.72
N ASP A 864 48.24 -10.80 15.51
CA ASP A 864 48.96 -10.01 14.52
C ASP A 864 49.13 -10.72 13.16
N GLY A 865 48.57 -11.94 13.02
CA GLY A 865 48.73 -12.79 11.82
C GLY A 865 50.01 -13.63 11.79
N SER A 866 50.91 -13.49 12.77
CA SER A 866 52.14 -14.28 12.86
C SER A 866 51.89 -15.74 13.30
N GLU A 867 52.87 -16.62 13.12
CA GLU A 867 52.79 -18.06 13.46
C GLU A 867 51.55 -18.80 12.89
N ARG A 868 51.11 -18.42 11.69
CA ARG A 868 50.01 -19.07 10.98
C ARG A 868 50.25 -20.57 10.80
N LYS A 869 49.25 -21.39 11.18
CA LYS A 869 49.25 -22.86 11.09
C LYS A 869 47.89 -23.36 10.64
N ILE A 870 47.89 -24.34 9.74
CA ILE A 870 46.69 -25.11 9.38
C ILE A 870 46.43 -26.13 10.49
N LEU A 871 45.26 -26.07 11.12
CA LEU A 871 44.86 -27.00 12.18
C LEU A 871 44.23 -28.27 11.59
N ILE A 872 43.33 -28.10 10.63
CA ILE A 872 42.58 -29.18 9.99
C ILE A 872 42.45 -28.85 8.50
N ASN A 873 42.73 -29.84 7.65
CA ASN A 873 42.58 -29.76 6.18
C ASN A 873 42.14 -31.09 5.55
N THR A 874 41.65 -32.02 6.38
CA THR A 874 41.18 -33.34 5.96
C THR A 874 39.74 -33.54 6.41
N ASP A 875 38.93 -34.22 5.59
CA ASP A 875 37.50 -34.46 5.89
C ASP A 875 36.77 -33.16 6.27
N LEU A 876 36.95 -32.13 5.44
CA LEU A 876 36.27 -30.83 5.53
C LEU A 876 35.66 -30.54 4.15
N GLY A 877 34.42 -30.07 4.14
CA GLY A 877 33.74 -29.54 2.97
C GLY A 877 33.54 -28.04 3.11
N TRP A 878 32.46 -27.62 3.75
CA TRP A 878 32.11 -26.20 3.90
C TRP A 878 32.03 -25.78 5.37
N PRO A 879 33.20 -25.50 6.01
CA PRO A 879 33.25 -25.02 7.39
C PRO A 879 32.69 -23.58 7.51
N ASN A 880 31.37 -23.46 7.65
CA ASN A 880 30.67 -22.18 7.54
C ASN A 880 30.74 -21.32 8.81
N GLY A 881 30.70 -21.95 9.99
CA GLY A 881 30.63 -21.28 11.28
C GLY A 881 31.66 -21.82 12.24
N LEU A 882 32.15 -20.97 13.14
CA LEU A 882 33.22 -21.28 14.10
C LEU A 882 32.95 -20.58 15.44
N THR A 883 33.08 -21.30 16.56
CA THR A 883 33.01 -20.70 17.91
C THR A 883 34.01 -21.35 18.87
N LEU A 884 34.35 -20.61 19.92
CA LEU A 884 35.34 -21.01 20.92
C LEU A 884 34.68 -21.24 22.29
N ASP A 885 35.14 -22.26 23.00
CA ASP A 885 34.93 -22.43 24.43
C ASP A 885 36.21 -22.03 25.17
N TYR A 886 36.16 -20.85 25.79
CA TYR A 886 37.31 -20.23 26.46
C TYR A 886 37.74 -20.99 27.72
N ASP A 887 36.82 -21.69 28.38
CA ASP A 887 37.07 -22.42 29.62
C ASP A 887 37.67 -23.80 29.34
N THR A 888 37.05 -24.56 28.43
CA THR A 888 37.51 -25.90 28.06
C THR A 888 38.60 -25.90 27.00
N ARG A 889 38.90 -24.73 26.41
CA ARG A 889 39.92 -24.53 25.36
C ARG A 889 39.67 -25.43 24.15
N ARG A 890 38.44 -25.37 23.65
CA ARG A 890 37.99 -26.13 22.48
C ARG A 890 37.45 -25.23 21.39
N ILE A 891 37.60 -25.70 20.17
CA ILE A 891 37.03 -25.11 18.96
C ILE A 891 35.85 -25.98 18.54
N TYR A 892 34.76 -25.33 18.14
CA TYR A 892 33.59 -25.96 17.55
C TYR A 892 33.32 -25.33 16.20
N TRP A 893 32.99 -26.15 15.21
CA TRP A 893 32.61 -25.68 13.88
C TRP A 893 31.46 -26.51 13.30
N VAL A 894 30.76 -25.88 12.36
CA VAL A 894 29.74 -26.53 11.53
C VAL A 894 30.30 -26.73 10.13
N ASP A 895 30.04 -27.90 9.55
CA ASP A 895 30.32 -28.18 8.14
C ASP A 895 28.99 -28.37 7.40
N ALA A 896 28.69 -27.48 6.46
CA ALA A 896 27.44 -27.46 5.71
C ALA A 896 27.42 -28.35 4.47
N HIS A 897 28.55 -28.96 4.12
CA HIS A 897 28.63 -29.94 3.05
C HIS A 897 28.58 -31.37 3.61
N LEU A 898 29.20 -31.58 4.77
CA LEU A 898 29.24 -32.88 5.45
C LEU A 898 28.12 -33.08 6.48
N ASP A 899 27.27 -32.06 6.68
CA ASP A 899 26.11 -32.03 7.56
C ASP A 899 26.41 -32.41 9.01
N ARG A 900 27.48 -31.83 9.58
CA ARG A 900 28.03 -32.21 10.89
C ARG A 900 28.46 -31.00 11.72
N ILE A 901 28.43 -31.21 13.04
CA ILE A 901 29.08 -30.34 14.03
C ILE A 901 30.23 -31.11 14.65
N GLU A 902 31.40 -30.49 14.67
CA GLU A 902 32.63 -31.10 15.14
C GLU A 902 33.33 -30.24 16.20
N SER A 903 34.23 -30.87 16.95
CA SER A 903 35.00 -30.23 18.01
C SER A 903 36.44 -30.74 18.03
N CYS A 904 37.39 -29.86 18.35
CA CYS A 904 38.79 -30.22 18.63
C CYS A 904 39.39 -29.31 19.71
N ASP A 905 40.60 -29.63 20.19
CA ASP A 905 41.37 -28.71 21.03
C ASP A 905 41.97 -27.55 20.22
N LEU A 906 42.51 -26.51 20.88
CA LEU A 906 43.10 -25.34 20.21
C LEU A 906 44.31 -25.66 19.28
N ASN A 907 44.80 -26.90 19.27
CA ASN A 907 45.91 -27.37 18.44
C ASN A 907 45.45 -28.37 17.35
N GLY A 908 44.15 -28.57 17.16
CA GLY A 908 43.59 -29.49 16.16
C GLY A 908 43.65 -30.98 16.56
N LYS A 909 44.01 -31.29 17.82
CA LYS A 909 44.01 -32.66 18.36
C LYS A 909 42.66 -32.95 19.04
N LEU A 910 42.44 -34.23 19.37
CA LEU A 910 41.18 -34.69 20.00
C LEU A 910 39.93 -34.30 19.20
N ARG A 911 40.05 -34.34 17.86
CA ARG A 911 38.93 -34.11 16.94
C ARG A 911 37.85 -35.16 17.17
N GLN A 912 36.60 -34.70 17.30
CA GLN A 912 35.43 -35.55 17.47
C GLN A 912 34.23 -34.96 16.70
N VAL A 913 33.44 -35.83 16.08
CA VAL A 913 32.12 -35.48 15.54
C VAL A 913 31.12 -35.50 16.68
N LEU A 914 30.49 -34.36 16.96
CA LEU A 914 29.49 -34.24 18.02
C LEU A 914 28.11 -34.64 17.53
N VAL A 915 27.70 -34.10 16.38
CA VAL A 915 26.37 -34.30 15.80
C VAL A 915 26.53 -34.53 14.31
N SER A 916 25.79 -35.51 13.79
CA SER A 916 25.62 -35.76 12.36
C SER A 916 24.17 -35.49 11.95
N GLN A 917 23.91 -35.30 10.65
CA GLN A 917 22.58 -34.97 10.10
C GLN A 917 22.10 -33.57 10.48
N VAL A 918 23.00 -32.60 10.36
CA VAL A 918 22.67 -31.18 10.46
C VAL A 918 22.55 -30.65 9.04
N SER A 919 21.32 -30.44 8.56
CA SER A 919 21.00 -30.34 7.15
C SER A 919 21.72 -29.20 6.41
N HIS A 920 21.72 -27.98 6.94
CA HIS A 920 22.45 -26.88 6.32
C HIS A 920 22.81 -25.77 7.32
N PRO A 921 23.77 -26.04 8.23
CA PRO A 921 24.15 -25.08 9.25
C PRO A 921 24.95 -23.90 8.69
N PHE A 922 24.64 -22.69 9.15
CA PHE A 922 25.36 -21.47 8.74
C PHE A 922 26.34 -21.00 9.80
N ALA A 923 25.84 -20.67 11.00
CA ALA A 923 26.65 -20.21 12.12
C ALA A 923 26.34 -21.01 13.38
N LEU A 924 27.27 -20.98 14.35
CA LEU A 924 27.08 -21.59 15.65
C LEU A 924 27.69 -20.76 16.77
N THR A 925 27.12 -20.92 17.96
CA THR A 925 27.63 -20.39 19.21
C THR A 925 27.42 -21.41 20.34
N GLN A 926 28.01 -21.15 21.51
CA GLN A 926 27.91 -22.04 22.67
C GLN A 926 27.75 -21.24 23.96
N GLN A 927 26.97 -21.78 24.89
CA GLN A 927 26.78 -21.24 26.23
C GLN A 927 26.47 -22.39 27.21
N ASP A 928 27.17 -22.40 28.35
CA ASP A 928 27.03 -23.42 29.39
C ASP A 928 27.15 -24.84 28.84
N ARG A 929 26.06 -25.61 28.83
CA ARG A 929 26.01 -27.01 28.38
C ARG A 929 25.58 -27.15 26.91
N TRP A 930 25.16 -26.08 26.25
CA TRP A 930 24.46 -26.13 24.97
C TRP A 930 25.29 -25.49 23.83
N ILE A 931 25.19 -26.09 22.64
CA ILE A 931 25.59 -25.48 21.37
C ILE A 931 24.32 -25.08 20.64
N TYR A 932 24.31 -23.86 20.08
CA TYR A 932 23.22 -23.30 19.29
C TYR A 932 23.70 -23.05 17.88
N TRP A 933 22.88 -23.34 16.87
CA TRP A 933 23.23 -23.06 15.48
C TRP A 933 22.01 -22.64 14.67
N THR A 934 22.28 -21.90 13.60
CA THR A 934 21.29 -21.52 12.57
C THR A 934 21.31 -22.52 11.44
N ASP A 935 20.15 -22.96 10.97
CA ASP A 935 20.02 -23.92 9.87
C ASP A 935 19.07 -23.39 8.79
N TRP A 936 19.57 -23.30 7.55
CA TRP A 936 18.83 -22.72 6.41
C TRP A 936 17.75 -23.63 5.86
N GLN A 937 17.95 -24.94 5.91
CA GLN A 937 17.03 -25.91 5.32
C GLN A 937 15.80 -26.08 6.20
N THR A 938 16.00 -26.18 7.51
CA THR A 938 14.91 -26.26 8.51
C THR A 938 14.35 -24.89 8.89
N LYS A 939 14.98 -23.80 8.46
CA LYS A 939 14.59 -22.41 8.78
C LYS A 939 14.45 -22.21 10.29
N SER A 940 15.41 -22.75 11.06
CA SER A 940 15.28 -22.83 12.52
C SER A 940 16.61 -22.62 13.25
N ILE A 941 16.51 -22.18 14.51
CA ILE A 941 17.61 -22.18 15.47
C ILE A 941 17.44 -23.44 16.33
N GLN A 942 18.48 -24.27 16.36
CA GLN A 942 18.48 -25.54 17.07
C GLN A 942 19.55 -25.54 18.17
N ARG A 943 19.33 -26.35 19.20
CA ARG A 943 20.30 -26.57 20.28
C ARG A 943 20.58 -28.05 20.52
N VAL A 944 21.78 -28.35 21.04
CA VAL A 944 22.20 -29.70 21.41
C VAL A 944 23.18 -29.68 22.58
N ASP A 945 23.21 -30.76 23.35
CA ASP A 945 24.17 -30.94 24.43
C ASP A 945 25.61 -31.02 23.91
N LYS A 946 26.48 -30.13 24.39
CA LYS A 946 27.87 -29.98 23.89
C LYS A 946 28.82 -31.13 24.23
N TYR A 947 28.46 -31.97 25.19
CA TYR A 947 29.31 -33.07 25.67
C TYR A 947 28.91 -34.41 25.05
N SER A 948 27.61 -34.64 24.89
CA SER A 948 27.03 -35.92 24.44
C SER A 948 26.52 -35.89 23.01
N GLY A 949 26.24 -34.72 22.43
CA GLY A 949 25.62 -34.61 21.11
C GLY A 949 24.16 -35.08 21.06
N ARG A 950 23.52 -35.28 22.23
CA ARG A 950 22.13 -35.74 22.37
C ARG A 950 21.20 -34.59 22.77
N ASN A 951 19.89 -34.85 22.84
CA ASN A 951 18.86 -33.87 23.18
C ASN A 951 18.82 -32.69 22.20
N LYS A 952 18.73 -33.01 20.90
CA LYS A 952 18.52 -32.02 19.85
C LYS A 952 17.12 -31.42 19.99
N GLU A 953 17.04 -30.12 20.16
CA GLU A 953 15.78 -29.38 20.33
C GLU A 953 15.75 -28.15 19.41
N THR A 954 14.57 -27.79 18.92
CA THR A 954 14.35 -26.56 18.16
C THR A 954 13.99 -25.44 19.13
N VAL A 955 14.81 -24.39 19.16
CA VAL A 955 14.60 -23.21 20.01
C VAL A 955 13.63 -22.23 19.34
N LEU A 956 13.81 -21.99 18.05
CA LEU A 956 12.96 -21.13 17.24
C LEU A 956 12.80 -21.71 15.84
N ALA A 957 11.57 -21.79 15.34
CA ALA A 957 11.24 -22.32 14.01
C ALA A 957 10.71 -21.23 13.07
N ASN A 958 10.62 -21.55 11.78
CA ASN A 958 10.01 -20.72 10.73
C ASN A 958 10.65 -19.32 10.56
N VAL A 959 11.97 -19.21 10.71
CA VAL A 959 12.70 -17.97 10.46
C VAL A 959 13.49 -18.09 9.16
N GLU A 960 13.10 -17.28 8.17
CA GLU A 960 13.78 -17.24 6.89
C GLU A 960 15.04 -16.39 6.92
N GLY A 961 16.04 -16.82 6.15
CA GLY A 961 17.27 -16.05 5.96
C GLY A 961 18.06 -15.83 7.25
N LEU A 962 18.00 -16.76 8.20
CA LEU A 962 18.89 -16.80 9.37
C LEU A 962 20.34 -16.76 8.92
N MET A 963 21.16 -15.91 9.52
CA MET A 963 22.58 -15.79 9.19
C MET A 963 23.39 -16.15 10.43
N ASP A 964 24.07 -15.17 11.01
CA ASP A 964 24.97 -15.35 12.14
C ASP A 964 24.23 -15.43 13.47
N ILE A 965 24.85 -16.09 14.46
CA ILE A 965 24.30 -16.26 15.81
C ILE A 965 25.44 -16.23 16.84
N ILE A 966 25.30 -15.36 17.84
CA ILE A 966 26.23 -15.24 18.96
C ILE A 966 25.49 -15.32 20.29
N VAL A 967 26.24 -15.62 21.36
CA VAL A 967 25.73 -15.49 22.73
C VAL A 967 26.31 -14.23 23.33
N VAL A 968 25.46 -13.40 23.92
CA VAL A 968 25.86 -12.28 24.76
C VAL A 968 25.69 -12.69 26.22
N SER A 969 26.79 -12.65 26.96
CA SER A 969 26.85 -12.89 28.40
C SER A 969 28.03 -12.15 29.00
N SER A 970 27.85 -11.55 30.17
CA SER A 970 28.91 -10.87 30.93
C SER A 970 30.09 -11.77 31.27
N GLN A 971 29.90 -13.09 31.28
CA GLN A 971 30.94 -14.06 31.61
C GLN A 971 31.84 -14.40 30.41
N ARG A 972 31.35 -14.22 29.18
CA ARG A 972 32.06 -14.64 27.96
C ARG A 972 33.21 -13.70 27.59
N GLN A 973 33.01 -12.40 27.78
CA GLN A 973 34.01 -11.36 27.48
C GLN A 973 34.78 -10.92 28.73
N THR A 974 35.45 -11.87 29.38
CA THR A 974 36.21 -11.62 30.61
C THR A 974 37.72 -11.75 30.42
N GLY A 975 38.47 -11.22 31.38
CA GLY A 975 39.94 -11.26 31.39
C GLY A 975 40.59 -10.04 30.72
N THR A 976 41.90 -9.98 30.84
CA THR A 976 42.73 -8.90 30.29
C THR A 976 44.06 -9.46 29.78
N ASN A 977 44.79 -8.66 29.02
CA ASN A 977 46.12 -8.95 28.51
C ASN A 977 46.95 -7.64 28.50
N ALA A 978 48.19 -7.69 28.02
CA ALA A 978 49.06 -6.52 28.00
C ALA A 978 48.52 -5.33 27.17
N CYS A 979 47.67 -5.60 26.17
CA CYS A 979 47.02 -4.57 25.36
C CYS A 979 45.78 -3.94 26.04
N GLY A 980 45.20 -4.60 27.05
CA GLY A 980 43.99 -4.12 27.72
C GLY A 980 44.17 -2.88 28.59
N VAL A 981 45.41 -2.51 28.92
CA VAL A 981 45.74 -1.29 29.68
C VAL A 981 46.52 -0.34 28.78
N ASN A 982 45.97 0.86 28.54
CA ASN A 982 46.59 1.89 27.69
C ASN A 982 47.05 1.40 26.31
N ASN A 983 46.33 0.47 25.69
CA ASN A 983 46.70 -0.14 24.40
C ASN A 983 48.11 -0.74 24.38
N GLY A 984 48.62 -1.23 25.53
CA GLY A 984 50.00 -1.71 25.68
C GLY A 984 51.08 -0.62 25.48
N GLY A 985 50.70 0.67 25.42
CA GLY A 985 51.59 1.76 25.03
C GLY A 985 51.80 1.88 23.52
N CYS A 986 51.02 1.17 22.71
CA CYS A 986 51.05 1.28 21.25
C CYS A 986 50.30 2.53 20.77
N THR A 987 50.84 3.16 19.72
CA THR A 987 50.25 4.35 19.10
C THR A 987 48.91 4.07 18.42
N HIS A 988 48.82 2.96 17.67
CA HIS A 988 47.66 2.61 16.85
C HIS A 988 47.08 1.24 17.25
N LEU A 989 47.65 0.14 16.74
CA LEU A 989 47.19 -1.22 17.00
C LEU A 989 48.09 -1.92 18.02
N CYS A 990 47.48 -2.66 18.95
CA CYS A 990 48.17 -3.57 19.87
C CYS A 990 47.63 -4.99 19.69
N PHE A 991 48.52 -5.95 19.48
CA PHE A 991 48.19 -7.36 19.33
C PHE A 991 48.82 -8.18 20.45
N ALA A 992 48.00 -8.82 21.27
CA ALA A 992 48.47 -9.71 22.30
C ALA A 992 48.91 -11.06 21.70
N ARG A 993 50.00 -11.62 22.22
CA ARG A 993 50.50 -12.97 21.92
C ARG A 993 50.56 -13.78 23.21
N ALA A 994 50.92 -15.06 23.10
CA ALA A 994 50.89 -15.98 24.25
C ALA A 994 51.80 -15.55 25.42
N SER A 995 52.90 -14.84 25.15
CA SER A 995 53.88 -14.41 26.16
C SER A 995 54.15 -12.90 26.21
N ASP A 996 53.78 -12.15 25.18
CA ASP A 996 54.06 -10.72 25.02
C ASP A 996 53.00 -10.01 24.14
N PHE A 997 53.32 -8.84 23.59
CA PHE A 997 52.46 -8.10 22.66
C PHE A 997 53.29 -7.36 21.61
N VAL A 998 52.66 -7.00 20.49
CA VAL A 998 53.29 -6.28 19.36
C VAL A 998 52.45 -5.07 19.00
N CYS A 999 53.12 -3.92 18.79
CA CYS A 999 52.48 -2.74 18.23
C CYS A 999 52.58 -2.74 16.70
N ALA A 1000 51.50 -2.36 16.02
CA ALA A 1000 51.48 -2.26 14.56
C ALA A 1000 50.91 -0.92 14.09
N CYS A 1001 51.36 -0.53 12.90
CA CYS A 1001 50.89 0.66 12.20
C CYS A 1001 49.83 0.32 11.16
N PRO A 1002 48.87 1.23 10.91
CA PRO A 1002 47.93 1.10 9.80
C PRO A 1002 48.67 1.04 8.46
N ASP A 1003 48.00 0.48 7.45
CA ASP A 1003 48.58 0.41 6.10
C ASP A 1003 48.54 1.77 5.40
N GLU A 1004 47.50 2.56 5.67
CA GLU A 1004 47.42 3.96 5.25
C GLU A 1004 47.74 4.88 6.44
N PRO A 1005 48.73 5.79 6.32
CA PRO A 1005 49.09 6.70 7.40
C PRO A 1005 47.98 7.75 7.63
N ASP A 1006 47.55 7.89 8.88
CA ASP A 1006 46.42 8.75 9.29
C ASP A 1006 46.86 10.15 9.81
N GLY A 1007 48.13 10.52 9.57
CA GLY A 1007 48.71 11.79 10.00
C GLY A 1007 49.28 11.79 11.42
N GLN A 1008 49.06 10.74 12.23
CA GLN A 1008 49.76 10.56 13.50
C GLN A 1008 51.07 9.79 13.30
N PRO A 1009 52.17 10.18 13.98
CA PRO A 1009 53.43 9.46 13.87
C PRO A 1009 53.28 8.07 14.49
N CYS A 1010 53.26 7.03 13.65
CA CYS A 1010 53.16 5.67 14.13
C CYS A 1010 54.50 5.11 14.60
N SER A 1011 54.48 4.40 15.72
CA SER A 1011 55.60 3.63 16.25
C SER A 1011 55.17 2.20 16.55
N THR A 1012 56.01 1.25 16.14
CA THR A 1012 55.92 -0.18 16.50
C THR A 1012 56.63 -0.49 17.83
N ILE A 1013 57.28 0.49 18.45
CA ILE A 1013 57.91 0.37 19.76
C ILE A 1013 56.97 0.95 20.83
N PRO A 1014 56.57 0.16 21.85
CA PRO A 1014 55.70 0.62 22.92
C PRO A 1014 56.26 1.86 23.65
N GLY A 1015 55.41 2.86 23.90
CA GLY A 1015 55.75 4.06 24.68
C GLY A 1015 56.59 5.11 23.96
N VAL A 1016 56.99 4.86 22.71
CA VAL A 1016 57.73 5.83 21.88
C VAL A 1016 56.73 6.53 20.96
N VAL A 1017 56.51 7.83 21.19
CA VAL A 1017 55.85 8.71 20.22
C VAL A 1017 56.96 9.35 19.38
N PRO A 1018 57.11 9.02 18.08
CA PRO A 1018 58.09 9.69 17.24
C PRO A 1018 57.77 11.18 17.18
N PRO A 1019 58.77 12.09 17.14
CA PRO A 1019 58.50 13.50 16.92
C PRO A 1019 57.73 13.64 15.60
N GLY A 1020 56.56 14.28 15.65
CA GLY A 1020 55.78 14.59 14.44
C GLY A 1020 56.61 15.41 13.45
N PRO A 1021 56.29 15.37 12.14
CA PRO A 1021 57.01 16.18 11.16
C PRO A 1021 56.95 17.67 11.56
N GLU A 1022 58.12 18.29 11.73
CA GLU A 1022 58.21 19.74 11.86
C GLU A 1022 57.61 20.39 10.61
N PRO A 1023 56.72 21.39 10.76
CA PRO A 1023 56.19 22.12 9.62
C PRO A 1023 57.32 22.89 8.94
N THR A 1024 57.60 22.55 7.69
CA THR A 1024 58.47 23.33 6.81
C THR A 1024 57.83 24.69 6.52
N SER A 1025 58.15 25.70 7.32
CA SER A 1025 57.89 27.10 6.97
C SER A 1025 59.15 27.75 6.40
N VAL A 1026 59.20 27.93 5.08
CA VAL A 1026 60.04 28.93 4.42
C VAL A 1026 59.15 29.84 3.58
N SER A 1027 58.64 30.89 4.20
CA SER A 1027 58.43 32.24 3.64
C SER A 1027 58.16 33.15 4.85
N GLU A 1028 58.73 34.34 5.01
CA GLU A 1028 59.47 35.22 4.12
C GLU A 1028 60.21 36.26 5.00
N ARG A 1029 61.09 37.05 4.40
CA ARG A 1029 61.54 38.33 4.98
C ARG A 1029 60.34 39.11 5.55
N SER A 1030 60.44 39.50 6.83
CA SER A 1030 60.38 40.91 7.30
C SER A 1030 59.68 41.08 8.66
N GLN A 1031 60.50 41.25 9.70
CA GLN A 1031 60.38 42.24 10.78
C GLN A 1031 59.12 42.28 11.70
N THR A 1032 59.25 41.69 12.90
CA THR A 1032 59.18 42.31 14.27
C THR A 1032 57.97 43.18 14.70
N PRO A 1033 57.67 43.36 16.03
CA PRO A 1033 56.98 42.47 17.00
C PRO A 1033 55.98 43.31 17.90
N PRO A 1034 55.72 43.05 19.22
CA PRO A 1034 55.17 41.90 19.95
C PRO A 1034 54.00 42.22 20.94
N GLY A 1035 53.37 41.17 21.49
CA GLY A 1035 53.03 41.04 22.93
C GLY A 1035 51.54 40.93 23.29
N ARG A 1036 51.10 40.20 24.33
CA ARG A 1036 51.73 39.30 25.31
C ARG A 1036 50.62 38.63 26.17
N VAL A 1037 50.64 37.29 26.24
CA VAL A 1037 50.53 36.39 27.43
C VAL A 1037 49.46 36.58 28.52
N GLY A 1038 48.83 35.45 28.91
CA GLY A 1038 48.47 35.09 30.30
C GLY A 1038 47.34 34.05 30.40
N THR A 1039 47.62 32.74 30.41
CA THR A 1039 47.74 31.82 31.57
C THR A 1039 46.54 31.72 32.55
N SER A 1040 45.98 30.50 32.58
CA SER A 1040 45.78 29.60 33.75
C SER A 1040 44.37 29.26 34.26
N THR A 1041 44.28 27.96 34.61
CA THR A 1041 43.58 27.30 35.74
C THR A 1041 42.08 26.93 35.65
N THR A 1042 41.88 25.61 35.49
CA THR A 1042 41.00 24.68 36.27
C THR A 1042 39.56 25.05 36.69
N LYS A 1043 38.59 24.25 36.19
CA LYS A 1043 37.36 23.61 36.79
C LYS A 1043 36.66 24.24 38.03
N PRO A 1044 35.34 24.02 38.32
CA PRO A 1044 34.33 23.13 37.68
C PRO A 1044 32.87 23.69 37.58
N LEU A 1045 32.01 22.86 36.96
CA LEU A 1045 30.57 22.58 37.18
C LEU A 1045 29.45 23.66 37.21
N THR A 1046 28.40 23.27 36.47
CA THR A 1046 26.93 23.44 36.67
C THR A 1046 26.21 24.73 36.25
N SER A 1047 25.43 24.55 35.18
CA SER A 1047 23.96 24.67 35.11
C SER A 1047 23.37 25.77 34.23
N LEU A 1048 22.39 25.30 33.44
CA LEU A 1048 21.17 25.94 32.96
C LEU A 1048 21.17 26.71 31.63
N GLU A 1049 20.31 26.15 30.76
CA GLU A 1049 19.33 26.79 29.88
C GLU A 1049 19.73 27.30 28.50
N ALA A 1050 19.07 26.69 27.51
CA ALA A 1050 18.95 27.12 26.14
C ALA A 1050 17.81 28.15 26.01
N VAL A 1051 18.03 29.22 25.26
CA VAL A 1051 16.98 30.06 24.65
C VAL A 1051 17.46 30.55 23.27
N GLU A 1052 16.55 30.46 22.30
CA GLU A 1052 16.64 30.92 20.90
C GLU A 1052 16.77 32.46 20.73
N GLY A 1053 17.19 32.90 19.53
CA GLY A 1053 16.98 34.26 19.02
C GLY A 1053 17.51 34.38 17.58
N ASN A 1054 16.70 34.12 16.55
CA ASN A 1054 15.82 35.04 15.80
C ASN A 1054 16.44 36.35 15.29
N CYS A 1055 16.42 36.50 13.96
CA CYS A 1055 16.75 37.69 13.20
C CYS A 1055 15.61 38.73 13.34
N SER A 1056 15.95 40.01 13.54
CA SER A 1056 14.98 41.07 13.80
C SER A 1056 14.29 41.56 12.51
N ASP A 1057 12.99 41.84 12.61
CA ASP A 1057 12.09 42.27 11.54
C ASP A 1057 12.43 43.65 10.91
N LYS A 1058 13.37 44.38 11.49
CA LYS A 1058 13.93 45.61 10.89
C LYS A 1058 15.10 45.36 9.94
N ASP A 1059 15.76 44.21 10.06
CA ASP A 1059 16.93 43.84 9.26
C ASP A 1059 16.52 43.05 8.00
N ALA A 1060 15.36 42.37 8.04
CA ALA A 1060 14.72 41.78 6.87
C ALA A 1060 14.24 42.84 5.86
N ARG A 1061 13.78 44.01 6.32
CA ARG A 1061 13.33 45.12 5.45
C ARG A 1061 14.46 45.86 4.73
N ARG A 1062 15.73 45.58 5.08
CA ARG A 1062 16.92 46.16 4.43
C ARG A 1062 17.71 45.18 3.55
N GLY A 1063 17.23 43.94 3.39
CA GLY A 1063 17.75 43.00 2.40
C GLY A 1063 19.24 42.64 2.57
N LEU A 1064 19.74 42.54 3.81
CA LEU A 1064 21.17 42.35 4.11
C LEU A 1064 21.56 40.90 4.45
N CYS A 1065 20.72 39.90 4.13
CA CYS A 1065 21.07 38.49 4.29
C CYS A 1065 20.82 37.71 2.99
N THR A 1066 21.82 37.66 2.11
CA THR A 1066 21.87 36.71 0.98
C THR A 1066 23.32 36.27 0.71
N HIS A 1067 23.56 34.95 0.71
CA HIS A 1067 24.81 34.33 0.27
C HIS A 1067 24.79 34.09 -1.25
N ALA A 1068 25.87 34.46 -1.95
CA ALA A 1068 26.07 34.25 -3.38
C ALA A 1068 27.31 33.38 -3.63
N ASN A 1069 27.20 32.46 -4.61
CA ASN A 1069 28.26 31.62 -5.16
C ASN A 1069 28.92 32.31 -6.37
N GLU A 1070 30.24 32.21 -6.51
CA GLU A 1070 30.96 32.52 -7.76
C GLU A 1070 32.02 31.46 -8.10
N ALA A 1071 32.17 31.24 -9.41
CA ALA A 1071 33.06 30.30 -10.08
C ALA A 1071 34.44 30.92 -10.38
N VAL A 1072 35.47 30.08 -10.63
CA VAL A 1072 36.80 30.53 -11.11
C VAL A 1072 37.29 29.72 -12.32
N LEU A 1073 37.86 30.47 -13.27
CA LEU A 1073 38.46 30.11 -14.57
C LEU A 1073 39.75 29.29 -14.50
N ALA A 1074 40.04 28.53 -15.56
CA ALA A 1074 41.28 27.78 -15.80
C ALA A 1074 42.25 28.49 -16.77
N THR A 1075 43.56 28.32 -16.56
CA THR A 1075 44.66 28.72 -17.47
C THR A 1075 45.48 27.50 -17.94
N MET A 1076 45.87 27.50 -19.21
CA MET A 1076 46.58 26.42 -19.94
C MET A 1076 48.11 26.40 -19.74
N GLY A 1077 48.69 25.20 -19.78
CA GLY A 1077 49.95 24.92 -20.52
C GLY A 1077 51.11 24.26 -19.75
N GLU A 1078 51.32 22.94 -19.91
CA GLU A 1078 52.42 22.29 -20.67
C GLU A 1078 52.66 20.81 -20.27
N GLY A 1079 52.90 19.95 -21.28
CA GLY A 1079 53.74 18.73 -21.15
C GLY A 1079 53.05 17.36 -21.13
N LEU A 1080 52.85 16.74 -22.32
CA LEU A 1080 52.38 15.37 -22.51
C LEU A 1080 53.31 14.30 -21.92
N HIS A 1081 52.77 13.37 -21.12
CA HIS A 1081 53.39 12.06 -20.85
C HIS A 1081 52.61 10.94 -21.55
N VAL A 1082 53.27 10.29 -22.52
CA VAL A 1082 52.78 9.20 -23.38
C VAL A 1082 52.23 7.99 -22.61
N SER A 1083 52.53 7.86 -21.32
CA SER A 1083 51.98 6.82 -20.44
C SER A 1083 50.47 6.95 -20.19
N TYR A 1084 49.92 8.16 -20.17
CA TYR A 1084 48.49 8.38 -19.91
C TYR A 1084 47.59 7.98 -21.09
N ILE A 1085 48.10 8.04 -22.33
CA ILE A 1085 47.34 7.61 -23.51
C ILE A 1085 47.21 6.08 -23.54
N ILE A 1086 48.27 5.36 -23.16
CA ILE A 1086 48.25 3.89 -23.10
C ILE A 1086 47.37 3.42 -21.94
N GLY A 1087 47.46 4.08 -20.78
CA GLY A 1087 46.58 3.83 -19.64
C GLY A 1087 45.11 4.11 -19.97
N GLY A 1088 44.82 5.23 -20.64
CA GLY A 1088 43.47 5.59 -21.09
C GLY A 1088 42.87 4.59 -22.08
N LEU A 1089 43.67 4.11 -23.05
CA LEU A 1089 43.22 3.09 -24.01
C LEU A 1089 42.96 1.74 -23.34
N LEU A 1090 43.78 1.32 -22.38
CA LEU A 1090 43.55 0.09 -21.60
C LEU A 1090 42.32 0.22 -20.69
N SER A 1091 42.08 1.41 -20.13
CA SER A 1091 40.89 1.72 -19.32
C SER A 1091 39.62 1.63 -20.17
N ILE A 1092 39.64 2.20 -21.38
CA ILE A 1092 38.51 2.16 -22.31
C ILE A 1092 38.25 0.72 -22.78
N LEU A 1093 39.29 -0.07 -23.04
CA LEU A 1093 39.15 -1.48 -23.41
C LEU A 1093 38.56 -2.32 -22.27
N PHE A 1094 38.96 -2.04 -21.03
CA PHE A 1094 38.43 -2.70 -19.84
C PHE A 1094 36.97 -2.32 -19.58
N ILE A 1095 36.61 -1.04 -19.77
CA ILE A 1095 35.23 -0.55 -19.67
C ILE A 1095 34.36 -1.18 -20.77
N LEU A 1096 34.87 -1.33 -22.00
CA LEU A 1096 34.14 -1.99 -23.08
C LEU A 1096 33.93 -3.49 -22.82
N LEU A 1097 34.91 -4.18 -22.21
CA LEU A 1097 34.76 -5.58 -21.79
C LEU A 1097 33.77 -5.72 -20.63
N LEU A 1098 33.75 -4.78 -19.68
CA LEU A 1098 32.76 -4.71 -18.61
C LEU A 1098 31.35 -4.45 -19.15
N ILE A 1099 31.21 -3.55 -20.13
CA ILE A 1099 29.93 -3.28 -20.80
C ILE A 1099 29.47 -4.51 -21.58
N ALA A 1100 30.37 -5.21 -22.28
CA ALA A 1100 30.05 -6.45 -22.98
C ALA A 1100 29.61 -7.55 -22.00
N ALA A 1101 30.28 -7.70 -20.86
CA ALA A 1101 29.89 -8.63 -19.80
C ALA A 1101 28.55 -8.25 -19.17
N LEU A 1102 28.28 -6.95 -18.97
CA LEU A 1102 26.99 -6.43 -18.48
C LEU A 1102 25.86 -6.63 -19.48
N ILE A 1103 26.14 -6.54 -20.79
CA ILE A 1103 25.18 -6.81 -21.86
C ILE A 1103 24.88 -8.32 -21.92
N ILE A 1104 25.89 -9.19 -21.80
CA ILE A 1104 25.70 -10.65 -21.75
C ILE A 1104 24.92 -11.05 -20.49
N TYR A 1105 25.23 -10.43 -19.34
CA TYR A 1105 24.52 -10.65 -18.08
C TYR A 1105 23.07 -10.15 -18.13
N ARG A 1106 22.81 -8.97 -18.70
CA ARG A 1106 21.44 -8.44 -18.92
C ARG A 1106 20.65 -9.27 -19.92
N HIS A 1107 21.29 -9.81 -20.96
CA HIS A 1107 20.63 -10.66 -21.94
C HIS A 1107 20.21 -12.02 -21.36
N ASN A 1108 20.96 -12.55 -20.37
CA ASN A 1108 20.54 -13.76 -19.65
C ASN A 1108 19.43 -13.50 -18.61
N LYS A 1109 19.33 -12.27 -18.07
CA LYS A 1109 18.29 -11.90 -17.09
C LYS A 1109 16.95 -11.50 -17.73
N SER A 1110 16.92 -11.11 -19.00
CA SER A 1110 15.69 -10.65 -19.69
C SER A 1110 14.76 -11.77 -20.19
N LYS A 1111 14.92 -13.02 -19.74
CA LYS A 1111 14.02 -14.13 -20.08
C LYS A 1111 12.92 -14.40 -19.05
N PHE A 1112 12.85 -13.64 -17.96
CA PHE A 1112 11.76 -13.73 -16.97
C PHE A 1112 11.40 -12.34 -16.46
N THR A 1113 10.45 -11.67 -17.13
CA THR A 1113 9.53 -10.65 -16.59
C THR A 1113 8.60 -10.20 -17.72
N ASP A 1114 7.29 -10.38 -17.55
CA ASP A 1114 6.24 -9.83 -18.40
C ASP A 1114 6.10 -8.30 -18.24
N PRO A 1115 5.60 -7.55 -19.25
CA PRO A 1115 5.56 -6.09 -19.24
C PRO A 1115 4.14 -5.54 -19.03
N GLY A 1116 3.99 -4.61 -18.08
CA GLY A 1116 2.77 -3.83 -17.92
C GLY A 1116 3.00 -2.55 -17.14
N LEU A 1117 3.57 -1.51 -17.78
CA LEU A 1117 3.28 -0.09 -17.52
C LEU A 1117 4.09 0.77 -18.51
N GLY A 1118 3.41 1.44 -19.43
CA GLY A 1118 4.01 2.40 -20.36
C GLY A 1118 3.94 3.81 -19.81
N ASN A 1119 5.10 4.46 -19.66
CA ASN A 1119 5.20 5.89 -19.38
C ASN A 1119 4.67 6.71 -20.57
N LEU A 1120 3.93 7.77 -20.22
CA LEU A 1120 3.29 8.76 -21.10
C LEU A 1120 4.28 9.44 -22.06
N THR A 1121 3.93 9.49 -23.35
CA THR A 1121 4.44 10.46 -24.32
C THR A 1121 3.28 11.19 -24.98
N TYR A 1122 3.29 12.52 -24.86
CA TYR A 1122 2.39 13.46 -25.52
C TYR A 1122 2.61 13.43 -27.05
N SER A 1123 1.60 13.00 -27.79
CA SER A 1123 1.38 13.41 -29.19
C SER A 1123 -0.02 12.96 -29.63
N ASN A 1124 -0.95 13.91 -29.78
CA ASN A 1124 -2.22 13.67 -30.48
C ASN A 1124 -2.18 14.46 -31.80
N PRO A 1125 -2.46 13.80 -32.92
CA PRO A 1125 -3.42 14.33 -33.86
C PRO A 1125 -4.53 13.32 -34.13
N SER A 1126 -5.77 13.81 -34.05
CA SER A 1126 -6.99 13.06 -34.26
C SER A 1126 -7.17 12.74 -35.75
N TYR A 1127 -7.31 11.46 -36.11
CA TYR A 1127 -7.93 11.05 -37.37
C TYR A 1127 -9.08 10.07 -37.11
N ARG A 1128 -10.24 10.42 -37.67
CA ARG A 1128 -11.44 9.58 -37.77
C ARG A 1128 -11.12 8.33 -38.61
N THR A 1129 -11.35 7.15 -38.06
CA THR A 1129 -11.72 5.97 -38.85
C THR A 1129 -13.23 5.80 -38.77
N SER A 1130 -13.91 6.14 -39.87
CA SER A 1130 -15.22 5.59 -40.18
C SER A 1130 -15.04 4.08 -40.37
N THR A 1131 -15.46 3.26 -39.41
CA THR A 1131 -15.66 1.84 -39.63
C THR A 1131 -16.90 1.66 -40.51
N GLN A 1132 -16.71 1.67 -41.83
CA GLN A 1132 -17.54 0.84 -42.70
C GLN A 1132 -17.17 -0.61 -42.39
N GLU A 1133 -18.13 -1.36 -41.88
CA GLU A 1133 -18.07 -2.81 -41.77
C GLU A 1133 -17.68 -3.42 -43.13
N VAL A 1134 -16.45 -3.93 -43.23
CA VAL A 1134 -16.11 -4.89 -44.28
C VAL A 1134 -16.66 -6.23 -43.81
N LYS A 1135 -17.79 -6.60 -44.39
CA LYS A 1135 -18.42 -7.92 -44.29
C LYS A 1135 -17.47 -8.97 -44.89
N ILE A 1136 -16.62 -9.56 -44.05
CA ILE A 1136 -15.94 -10.82 -44.38
C ILE A 1136 -16.87 -11.92 -43.88
N GLU A 1137 -17.53 -12.61 -44.81
CA GLU A 1137 -18.26 -13.84 -44.54
C GLU A 1137 -17.31 -14.91 -44.02
N ALA A 1138 -17.17 -14.99 -42.69
CA ALA A 1138 -16.63 -16.15 -42.02
C ALA A 1138 -17.70 -17.24 -42.04
N ILE A 1139 -17.43 -18.30 -42.79
CA ILE A 1139 -18.16 -19.56 -42.76
C ILE A 1139 -18.20 -20.04 -41.29
N PRO A 1140 -19.40 -20.31 -40.72
CA PRO A 1140 -19.50 -20.74 -39.33
C PRO A 1140 -18.85 -22.11 -39.14
N LYS A 1141 -17.83 -22.17 -38.30
CA LYS A 1141 -17.41 -23.44 -37.68
C LYS A 1141 -18.50 -23.87 -36.70
N PRO A 1142 -18.92 -25.15 -36.71
CA PRO A 1142 -19.99 -25.61 -35.84
C PRO A 1142 -19.55 -25.64 -34.39
N THR A 1143 -20.44 -25.19 -33.51
CA THR A 1143 -20.40 -25.40 -32.07
C THR A 1143 -20.43 -26.90 -31.77
N MET A 1144 -19.35 -27.45 -31.22
CA MET A 1144 -19.37 -28.79 -30.62
C MET A 1144 -20.19 -28.73 -29.34
N TYR A 1145 -21.42 -29.26 -29.41
CA TYR A 1145 -22.16 -29.67 -28.22
C TYR A 1145 -21.40 -30.83 -27.56
N ASN A 1146 -21.07 -30.70 -26.27
CA ASN A 1146 -20.82 -31.86 -25.41
C ASN A 1146 -22.17 -32.59 -25.21
N GLN A 1147 -22.61 -33.35 -26.20
CA GLN A 1147 -23.64 -34.38 -26.01
C GLN A 1147 -22.98 -35.57 -25.31
N LEU A 1148 -23.25 -35.70 -24.01
CA LEU A 1148 -23.15 -36.95 -23.28
C LEU A 1148 -24.14 -37.95 -23.89
N CYS A 1149 -23.68 -38.79 -24.83
CA CYS A 1149 -24.43 -39.98 -25.25
C CYS A 1149 -24.06 -41.15 -24.32
N TYR A 1150 -24.90 -41.40 -23.33
CA TYR A 1150 -24.87 -42.66 -22.56
C TYR A 1150 -25.39 -43.80 -23.44
N LYS A 1151 -24.59 -44.85 -23.62
CA LYS A 1151 -25.06 -46.11 -24.23
C LYS A 1151 -25.90 -46.85 -23.17
N LYS A 1152 -27.18 -47.06 -23.50
CA LYS A 1152 -28.16 -47.77 -22.67
C LYS A 1152 -27.95 -49.28 -22.80
N GLU A 1153 -27.38 -49.93 -21.77
CA GLU A 1153 -27.43 -51.38 -21.61
C GLU A 1153 -28.47 -51.75 -20.55
N THR A 1154 -29.33 -52.70 -20.89
CA THR A 1154 -30.48 -53.16 -20.09
C THR A 1154 -30.06 -54.24 -19.09
N GLY A 1155 -30.20 -53.96 -17.79
CA GLY A 1155 -30.12 -54.92 -16.69
C GLY A 1155 -30.68 -54.30 -15.39
N PRO A 1156 -31.34 -55.08 -14.51
CA PRO A 1156 -32.08 -54.54 -13.37
C PRO A 1156 -31.17 -54.39 -12.16
N ASP A 1157 -30.91 -53.15 -11.76
CA ASP A 1157 -30.81 -52.69 -10.36
C ASP A 1157 -30.15 -51.31 -10.32
N HIS A 1158 -30.77 -50.39 -9.58
CA HIS A 1158 -30.38 -48.99 -9.49
C HIS A 1158 -29.22 -48.77 -8.51
N SER A 1159 -28.02 -48.46 -9.02
CA SER A 1159 -27.04 -47.57 -8.35
C SER A 1159 -25.94 -47.10 -9.33
N TYR A 1160 -25.52 -45.83 -9.26
CA TYR A 1160 -24.28 -45.35 -9.90
C TYR A 1160 -23.55 -44.37 -8.98
N ASN A 1161 -22.28 -44.70 -8.66
CA ASN A 1161 -21.28 -43.83 -8.06
C ASN A 1161 -20.62 -42.97 -9.15
N LYS A 1162 -20.42 -41.67 -8.88
CA LYS A 1162 -19.60 -40.77 -9.72
C LYS A 1162 -18.23 -40.61 -9.09
N GLU A 1163 -17.22 -41.31 -9.59
CA GLU A 1163 -15.81 -40.92 -9.43
C GLU A 1163 -14.95 -41.67 -10.45
N LYS A 1164 -14.36 -40.91 -11.40
CA LYS A 1164 -13.03 -41.07 -12.03
C LYS A 1164 -13.03 -40.49 -13.45
N ILE A 1165 -11.98 -39.70 -13.73
CA ILE A 1165 -11.59 -38.97 -14.96
C ILE A 1165 -11.93 -37.48 -14.93
N LYS A 1166 -10.87 -36.66 -14.93
CA LYS A 1166 -10.85 -35.19 -15.05
C LYS A 1166 -9.89 -34.85 -16.20
N ILE A 1167 -10.32 -34.02 -17.16
CA ILE A 1167 -9.49 -33.57 -18.29
C ILE A 1167 -8.97 -32.17 -17.97
N VAL A 1168 -7.66 -31.96 -18.12
CA VAL A 1168 -7.01 -30.64 -18.07
C VAL A 1168 -6.18 -30.48 -19.34
N GLU A 1169 -6.44 -29.42 -20.10
CA GLU A 1169 -5.62 -28.94 -21.24
C GLU A 1169 -5.19 -30.00 -22.28
N GLY A 1170 -6.15 -30.77 -22.82
CA GLY A 1170 -5.91 -31.54 -24.05
C GLY A 1170 -5.02 -32.79 -23.91
N ILE A 1171 -4.72 -33.25 -22.69
CA ILE A 1171 -4.00 -34.51 -22.42
C ILE A 1171 -4.95 -35.49 -21.72
N CYS A 1172 -5.02 -36.72 -22.21
CA CYS A 1172 -5.86 -37.79 -21.65
C CYS A 1172 -5.05 -38.64 -20.67
N LEU A 1173 -5.42 -38.66 -19.38
CA LEU A 1173 -4.81 -39.49 -18.33
C LEU A 1173 -5.78 -40.62 -17.96
N LEU A 1174 -5.36 -41.88 -18.12
CA LEU A 1174 -6.15 -43.06 -17.78
C LEU A 1174 -5.59 -43.68 -16.48
N SER A 1175 -6.47 -44.05 -15.54
CA SER A 1175 -6.07 -44.85 -14.38
C SER A 1175 -5.84 -46.30 -14.80
N SER A 1176 -4.79 -46.89 -14.24
CA SER A 1176 -4.36 -48.29 -14.38
C SER A 1176 -5.51 -49.31 -14.37
N ASP A 1177 -5.78 -49.96 -15.49
CA ASP A 1177 -6.28 -51.33 -15.58
C ASP A 1177 -6.03 -51.88 -17.01
N ASP A 1178 -5.55 -53.12 -17.08
CA ASP A 1178 -4.75 -53.68 -18.20
C ASP A 1178 -5.58 -54.37 -19.31
N SER A 1179 -6.80 -53.92 -19.60
CA SER A 1179 -7.68 -54.63 -20.54
C SER A 1179 -8.52 -53.72 -21.42
N GLU A 1180 -7.91 -52.96 -22.34
CA GLU A 1180 -8.62 -52.37 -23.51
C GLU A 1180 -7.66 -51.70 -24.53
N TRP A 1181 -6.47 -52.28 -24.77
CA TRP A 1181 -5.55 -51.74 -25.79
C TRP A 1181 -5.86 -52.23 -27.22
N ASP A 1182 -6.44 -53.42 -27.39
CA ASP A 1182 -6.51 -54.04 -28.73
C ASP A 1182 -7.62 -53.51 -29.66
N ASP A 1183 -8.60 -52.75 -29.17
CA ASP A 1183 -9.72 -52.24 -29.98
C ASP A 1183 -9.45 -50.90 -30.70
N LEU A 1184 -8.33 -50.22 -30.40
CA LEU A 1184 -7.97 -48.94 -31.04
C LEU A 1184 -7.10 -49.08 -32.30
N LYS A 1185 -6.77 -50.31 -32.74
CA LYS A 1185 -5.97 -50.57 -33.95
C LYS A 1185 -6.78 -50.69 -35.25
N GLN A 1186 -8.11 -50.74 -35.22
CA GLN A 1186 -8.91 -51.03 -36.43
C GLN A 1186 -9.52 -49.82 -37.16
N ILE A 1187 -9.30 -48.58 -36.74
CA ILE A 1187 -9.83 -47.39 -37.45
C ILE A 1187 -8.68 -46.56 -38.05
N ARG A 1188 -8.02 -47.13 -39.06
CA ARG A 1188 -7.18 -46.38 -40.02
C ARG A 1188 -7.37 -46.91 -41.43
N SER A 1189 -8.40 -46.45 -42.12
CA SER A 1189 -8.39 -46.30 -43.58
C SER A 1189 -9.62 -45.53 -44.06
N SER A 1190 -9.51 -44.21 -44.24
CA SER A 1190 -9.99 -43.51 -45.44
C SER A 1190 -9.84 -41.97 -45.33
N ARG A 1191 -9.12 -41.41 -46.31
CA ARG A 1191 -9.11 -40.00 -46.79
C ARG A 1191 -8.50 -38.90 -45.90
N GLY A 1192 -7.16 -38.78 -46.03
CA GLY A 1192 -6.45 -37.57 -46.49
C GLY A 1192 -6.57 -36.24 -45.74
N GLY A 1193 -5.52 -35.88 -44.98
CA GLY A 1193 -5.07 -34.48 -44.86
C GLY A 1193 -4.89 -33.92 -43.43
N ILE A 1194 -3.64 -33.93 -42.96
CA ILE A 1194 -3.04 -33.07 -41.90
C ILE A 1194 -3.52 -33.30 -40.44
N LEU A 1195 -3.04 -34.38 -39.84
CA LEU A 1195 -2.79 -34.50 -38.39
C LEU A 1195 -1.45 -35.24 -38.22
N ARG A 1196 -0.38 -34.47 -37.96
CA ARG A 1196 0.88 -35.00 -37.42
C ARG A 1196 1.15 -34.26 -36.12
N ASP A 1197 1.50 -35.06 -35.11
CA ASP A 1197 2.11 -34.72 -33.82
C ASP A 1197 1.17 -34.52 -32.62
N HIS A 1198 0.58 -35.63 -32.13
CA HIS A 1198 0.39 -35.83 -30.69
C HIS A 1198 0.80 -37.26 -30.31
N VAL A 1199 1.68 -37.37 -29.31
CA VAL A 1199 2.29 -38.60 -28.77
C VAL A 1199 1.60 -38.93 -27.44
N CYS A 1200 1.16 -40.19 -27.25
CA CYS A 1200 0.76 -40.69 -25.92
C CYS A 1200 2.00 -41.28 -25.21
N MET A 1201 2.26 -40.89 -23.95
CA MET A 1201 3.35 -41.43 -23.12
C MET A 1201 2.80 -42.08 -21.85
N LYS A 1202 3.45 -43.17 -21.41
CA LYS A 1202 3.16 -43.93 -20.17
C LYS A 1202 4.03 -43.34 -19.04
N THR A 1203 3.44 -42.98 -17.90
CA THR A 1203 4.15 -42.32 -16.79
C THR A 1203 4.82 -43.32 -15.87
N ASP A 1204 6.09 -43.62 -16.11
CA ASP A 1204 7.03 -44.09 -15.07
C ASP A 1204 8.29 -43.25 -15.20
N THR A 1205 8.28 -42.05 -14.59
CA THR A 1205 9.42 -41.21 -14.14
C THR A 1205 9.00 -39.74 -14.07
N VAL A 1206 9.55 -39.03 -13.08
CA VAL A 1206 9.48 -37.58 -12.79
C VAL A 1206 8.53 -37.18 -11.65
N SER A 1207 9.14 -37.11 -10.47
CA SER A 1207 8.77 -36.35 -9.29
C SER A 1207 9.08 -34.86 -9.48
N ILE A 1208 8.11 -33.97 -9.24
CA ILE A 1208 8.40 -32.53 -9.03
C ILE A 1208 7.56 -32.02 -7.85
N GLN A 1209 8.29 -31.51 -6.85
CA GLN A 1209 7.81 -30.75 -5.69
C GLN A 1209 7.06 -29.49 -6.14
N ALA A 1210 5.82 -29.32 -5.70
CA ALA A 1210 5.12 -28.04 -5.76
C ALA A 1210 5.47 -27.21 -4.52
N SER A 1211 6.06 -26.04 -4.74
CA SER A 1211 6.13 -24.95 -3.76
C SER A 1211 5.04 -23.95 -4.12
N SER A 1212 4.24 -23.56 -3.12
CA SER A 1212 3.13 -22.62 -3.24
C SER A 1212 3.65 -21.18 -3.32
N GLY A 1213 3.76 -20.67 -4.53
CA GLY A 1213 3.86 -19.23 -4.82
C GLY A 1213 2.47 -18.69 -5.17
N SER A 1214 2.07 -17.63 -4.46
CA SER A 1214 0.86 -16.82 -4.67
C SER A 1214 0.63 -16.46 -6.14
N LEU A 1215 -0.54 -16.79 -6.68
CA LEU A 1215 -1.05 -16.25 -7.95
C LEU A 1215 -1.83 -14.97 -7.64
N ASP A 1216 -1.57 -13.91 -8.42
CA ASP A 1216 -2.31 -12.64 -8.41
C ASP A 1216 -3.71 -12.85 -9.01
N ASP A 1217 -4.75 -12.70 -8.18
CA ASP A 1217 -6.16 -12.76 -8.57
C ASP A 1217 -6.66 -11.39 -9.07
N THR A 1218 -6.18 -10.94 -10.23
CA THR A 1218 -6.76 -9.77 -10.94
C THR A 1218 -7.21 -10.04 -12.38
N GLU A 1219 -7.22 -11.29 -12.84
CA GLU A 1219 -7.72 -11.66 -14.18
C GLU A 1219 -8.78 -12.77 -14.17
N THR A 1220 -9.69 -12.77 -13.18
CA THR A 1220 -10.87 -13.65 -13.18
C THR A 1220 -12.23 -12.98 -12.93
N GLU A 1221 -12.29 -11.64 -12.91
CA GLU A 1221 -13.56 -10.90 -12.81
C GLU A 1221 -13.83 -9.98 -14.01
N GLN A 1222 -13.82 -10.53 -15.23
CA GLN A 1222 -14.33 -9.81 -16.42
C GLN A 1222 -15.08 -10.66 -17.44
N LEU A 1223 -15.61 -11.83 -17.04
CA LEU A 1223 -16.35 -12.71 -17.96
C LEU A 1223 -17.70 -13.25 -17.45
N LEU A 1224 -18.29 -12.63 -16.42
CA LEU A 1224 -19.64 -12.99 -15.96
C LEU A 1224 -20.46 -11.76 -15.57
N GLN A 1225 -20.69 -10.85 -16.51
CA GLN A 1225 -21.83 -9.92 -16.47
C GLN A 1225 -21.99 -9.25 -17.84
N GLU A 1226 -22.52 -9.99 -18.82
CA GLU A 1226 -23.26 -9.39 -19.93
C GLU A 1226 -24.23 -10.44 -20.48
N GLU A 1227 -25.41 -9.97 -20.89
CA GLU A 1227 -26.57 -10.69 -21.43
C GLU A 1227 -27.58 -11.25 -20.42
N GLN A 1228 -28.51 -10.38 -19.99
CA GLN A 1228 -29.92 -10.73 -20.07
C GLN A 1228 -30.80 -9.54 -20.48
N SER A 1229 -31.63 -9.83 -21.49
CA SER A 1229 -32.84 -9.17 -21.99
C SER A 1229 -32.73 -7.89 -22.82
N GLU A 1230 -32.96 -8.01 -24.13
CA GLU A 1230 -34.26 -7.69 -24.74
C GLU A 1230 -34.31 -8.16 -26.21
N CYS A 1231 -35.38 -8.87 -26.62
CA CYS A 1231 -36.17 -8.54 -27.81
C CYS A 1231 -37.34 -9.51 -28.04
N SER A 1232 -38.55 -8.94 -27.90
CA SER A 1232 -39.74 -9.03 -28.76
C SER A 1232 -39.97 -10.25 -29.66
N SER A 1233 -41.18 -10.81 -29.57
CA SER A 1233 -41.85 -11.55 -30.65
C SER A 1233 -43.22 -10.94 -30.97
N VAL A 1234 -43.59 -11.00 -32.25
CA VAL A 1234 -44.70 -10.32 -32.90
C VAL A 1234 -45.74 -11.32 -33.40
N ASN A 1235 -47.04 -10.98 -33.24
CA ASN A 1235 -48.27 -11.46 -33.90
C ASN A 1235 -48.74 -12.92 -33.62
N THR A 1236 -50.01 -13.31 -33.45
CA THR A 1236 -51.33 -12.73 -33.77
C THR A 1236 -52.45 -13.57 -33.10
N ALA A 1237 -53.65 -12.97 -32.99
CA ALA A 1237 -55.01 -13.59 -32.98
C ALA A 1237 -55.75 -13.87 -31.65
N ALA A 1238 -56.74 -12.98 -31.43
CA ALA A 1238 -58.05 -13.07 -30.77
C ALA A 1238 -58.55 -14.39 -30.12
N ALA A 1239 -59.04 -14.28 -28.88
CA ALA A 1239 -60.47 -14.38 -28.49
C ALA A 1239 -60.63 -14.85 -27.02
N THR A 1240 -61.29 -14.03 -26.20
CA THR A 1240 -62.05 -14.40 -24.98
C THR A 1240 -63.08 -15.52 -25.28
N PRO A 1241 -63.60 -16.31 -24.31
CA PRO A 1241 -64.04 -15.85 -22.97
C PRO A 1241 -63.97 -16.84 -21.77
N GLU A 1242 -64.22 -16.28 -20.57
CA GLU A 1242 -64.98 -16.86 -19.41
C GLU A 1242 -64.46 -18.12 -18.68
N ARG A 1243 -64.71 -18.42 -17.39
CA ARG A 1243 -65.14 -17.76 -16.14
C ARG A 1243 -65.22 -18.91 -15.10
N ARG A 1244 -64.92 -18.63 -13.81
CA ARG A 1244 -65.26 -19.43 -12.59
C ARG A 1244 -64.51 -20.77 -12.42
N GLY A 1245 -64.14 -21.22 -11.21
CA GLY A 1245 -64.34 -20.73 -9.85
C GLY A 1245 -63.92 -21.80 -8.81
N SER A 1246 -63.79 -21.35 -7.56
CA SER A 1246 -63.90 -22.09 -6.26
C SER A 1246 -62.91 -23.21 -5.88
N LEU A 1247 -61.94 -22.87 -5.02
CA LEU A 1247 -61.81 -23.25 -3.57
C LEU A 1247 -62.69 -24.40 -3.00
N PRO A 1248 -62.43 -24.94 -1.79
CA PRO A 1248 -61.16 -25.27 -1.10
C PRO A 1248 -61.23 -26.62 -0.30
N ASP A 1249 -60.13 -26.89 0.43
CA ASP A 1249 -60.11 -27.31 1.85
C ASP A 1249 -59.89 -28.78 2.28
N THR A 1250 -59.28 -28.87 3.47
CA THR A 1250 -59.03 -30.01 4.37
C THR A 1250 -57.86 -30.93 3.96
N GLY A 1251 -56.74 -31.07 4.67
CA GLY A 1251 -56.47 -31.00 6.10
C GLY A 1251 -56.40 -32.42 6.68
N TRP A 1252 -55.26 -32.81 7.27
CA TRP A 1252 -55.06 -33.58 8.52
C TRP A 1252 -53.78 -34.44 8.55
N LYS A 1253 -53.22 -34.49 9.77
CA LYS A 1253 -51.87 -34.91 10.22
C LYS A 1253 -51.76 -36.41 10.58
N HIS A 1254 -50.52 -36.95 10.67
CA HIS A 1254 -49.89 -37.63 11.84
C HIS A 1254 -48.48 -38.15 11.44
N GLN A 1255 -47.37 -37.69 12.05
CA GLN A 1255 -46.67 -38.12 13.29
C GLN A 1255 -45.85 -39.45 13.26
N ARG A 1256 -44.51 -39.29 13.36
CA ARG A 1256 -43.51 -39.89 14.32
C ARG A 1256 -43.06 -41.35 14.07
N LYS A 1257 -41.78 -41.61 13.71
CA LYS A 1257 -40.55 -41.89 14.54
C LYS A 1257 -40.62 -43.22 15.34
N PRO A 1258 -39.51 -43.82 15.85
CA PRO A 1258 -38.14 -44.08 15.34
C PRO A 1258 -37.65 -45.53 15.72
N SER A 1259 -36.41 -45.95 15.38
CA SER A 1259 -35.51 -46.87 16.18
C SER A 1259 -34.35 -47.44 15.34
N THR A 1260 -33.07 -47.10 15.62
CA THR A 1260 -31.97 -47.91 16.24
C THR A 1260 -31.41 -49.02 15.32
N GLU A 1261 -30.11 -49.37 15.22
CA GLU A 1261 -28.93 -49.23 16.08
C GLU A 1261 -27.65 -49.70 15.33
N SER A 1262 -26.49 -49.14 15.71
CA SER A 1262 -25.13 -49.73 15.85
C SER A 1262 -24.28 -50.35 14.71
N GLU A 1263 -23.11 -49.70 14.52
CA GLU A 1263 -21.69 -50.20 14.44
C GLU A 1263 -21.18 -51.04 13.24
N VAL A 1264 -20.32 -50.43 12.41
CA VAL A 1264 -18.82 -50.55 12.39
C VAL A 1264 -18.24 -49.26 11.83
#